data_AF-A0A1X7PK57-F1
#
_entry.id   AF-A0A1X7PK57-F1
#
_cell.length_a   1.000
_cell.length_b   1.000
_cell.length_c   1.000
_cell.angle_alpha   90.00
_cell.angle_beta   90.00
_cell.angle_gamma   90.00
#
_symmetry.space_group_name_H-M   'P 1'
#
loop_
_entity.id
_entity.type
_entity.pdbx_description
1 polymer ?
#
loop_
_entity_poly.entity_id
_entity_poly.type
_entity_poly.pdbx_seq_one_letter_code
_entity_poly.pdbx_strand_id
1 'polypeptide(L)'
;MAEKQKPTIGYRYGLGMHLALCHGPVDAIREILVDRRTAWAVTTGGGVSGGGAAVETRIGTLNGMAATAALAGDPGALITFPGTRAGVRLGRDYRLRLENGARQIVTLQGVTHDAASDTTSWSVLPEVLSFPAQSVEVFEAATSASNAGAAGGRIRIDKPDLFGGEKREGGIVGDIDVLMGGPDQGQNDYLAANMNGDVPGYRGLCSLVLRQVYLGINPYLKPWAVRVTRVLTGEAGAAQWYPETAAIVPEANISDAAIHIALDVSGSMSGTRMAAQKAGVAALIREIGAGVDPDRPNDIRIVLWNASVAGSIERRDMGPDDYAALEAWMLALSNGTSGGTSFDAAFSQAGAFFAGSGDKRRIVIFVTDGEPSPVSSVDAALAKIATLPPADIFGFNIALADTSYTAQIDNTPVDGVPVIPPGDTQALIASLRGAFGNGPDMNPAHIIRECLTNRDWGLGYGSVEVGASFATAADTLYAEGFGLSLIWQQDSSIEAFIASVLDHIDATLFIDRRTGLWEIRLIRADYVAANLPLFDETNVVDWGRLGRRAPSDLVNSVIVRFTDAGTDETAAVSVTDTARVQAMGEVMATTLDYPGIRYQGLAVRVAERDLRALSVPLLTGEITVNRQGADLGPGDVIRLRSKRLGLDDVVMRISEIGQGDGRDNGIRLKIAEDVFALGATAIAGGRMPTGTGVAAPPRALTRRMVQEAPYWLLVRELGHSEADRLLGEDPHAGALVATGERPSADALAAELWIDPGTGPAPQGVVGFAPTALLATELSDHPEDRVIPVTGWRDIGEVGIGTLASIGGELVRIDGITPDTITVGRGCLDTVPRAHVAGTPVIFFDEGARITEGAWAAGETLAVRLLPETGRGTLAFALAPEDSVTLDRRAIRPLPPGRVQAGGSYTPDVDALVADDLVLSWAHRDRLTQTSPVIVDHTGASIGPEPGVGYIVEVRWIDPDTGAAISPPGIVIDAGTATSWTLSPEDIPETGAPDRTAEIDIAVRSRRLVASTWLTDREARGYRLTAPFAAGWDRGWGFLWGS
;
A
#
# COMPACT_ATOMS: atom_id res chain seq x y z
N MET A 1 -36.97 -58.02 -24.39
CA MET A 1 -35.52 -57.73 -24.30
C MET A 1 -35.30 -56.97 -23.01
N ALA A 2 -34.44 -57.48 -22.11
CA ALA A 2 -34.10 -56.78 -20.88
C ALA A 2 -33.13 -55.64 -21.21
N GLU A 3 -33.47 -54.42 -20.80
CA GLU A 3 -32.66 -53.24 -21.01
C GLU A 3 -31.38 -53.32 -20.17
N LYS A 4 -30.24 -53.20 -20.85
CA LYS A 4 -28.91 -53.36 -20.25
C LYS A 4 -28.67 -52.17 -19.31
N GLN A 5 -28.53 -52.43 -18.01
CA GLN A 5 -28.29 -51.40 -16.99
C GLN A 5 -27.01 -50.62 -17.34
N LYS A 6 -27.13 -49.31 -17.55
CA LYS A 6 -25.97 -48.44 -17.85
C LYS A 6 -25.06 -48.37 -16.62
N PRO A 7 -23.73 -48.54 -16.77
CA PRO A 7 -22.81 -48.48 -15.63
C PRO A 7 -22.78 -47.07 -15.03
N THR A 8 -22.89 -46.97 -13.70
CA THR A 8 -22.75 -45.72 -12.96
C THR A 8 -21.29 -45.26 -13.04
N ILE A 9 -21.06 -44.08 -13.64
CA ILE A 9 -19.73 -43.47 -13.83
C ILE A 9 -19.27 -42.59 -12.65
N GLY A 10 -20.16 -42.31 -11.70
CA GLY A 10 -19.91 -41.48 -10.51
C GLY A 10 -21.22 -41.06 -9.83
N TYR A 11 -21.13 -40.50 -8.62
CA TYR A 11 -22.27 -39.99 -7.86
C TYR A 11 -22.20 -38.45 -7.76
N ARG A 12 -23.37 -37.81 -7.76
CA ARG A 12 -23.53 -36.40 -7.44
C ARG A 12 -24.12 -36.29 -6.04
N TYR A 13 -23.50 -35.51 -5.17
CA TYR A 13 -23.92 -35.38 -3.78
C TYR A 13 -24.75 -34.11 -3.59
N GLY A 14 -25.92 -34.25 -2.95
CA GLY A 14 -26.76 -33.16 -2.50
C GLY A 14 -26.92 -33.21 -0.98
N LEU A 15 -26.94 -32.05 -0.32
CA LEU A 15 -27.05 -31.95 1.13
C LEU A 15 -28.26 -31.10 1.55
N GLY A 16 -29.15 -31.70 2.34
CA GLY A 16 -30.12 -30.99 3.15
C GLY A 16 -29.57 -30.84 4.57
N MET A 17 -29.46 -29.61 5.09
CA MET A 17 -28.87 -29.36 6.41
C MET A 17 -29.42 -28.06 7.03
N HIS A 18 -29.64 -28.07 8.35
CA HIS A 18 -29.83 -26.86 9.15
C HIS A 18 -28.57 -26.59 9.96
N LEU A 19 -27.91 -25.46 9.68
CA LEU A 19 -26.63 -25.07 10.27
C LEU A 19 -26.82 -23.84 11.18
N ALA A 20 -26.69 -24.03 12.48
CA ALA A 20 -26.69 -22.95 13.46
C ALA A 20 -25.37 -22.17 13.41
N LEU A 21 -25.43 -20.84 13.40
CA LEU A 21 -24.25 -19.98 13.33
C LEU A 21 -23.95 -19.31 14.67
N CYS A 22 -24.88 -18.49 15.17
CA CYS A 22 -24.72 -17.73 16.41
C CYS A 22 -26.09 -17.28 16.95
N HIS A 23 -26.10 -16.68 18.16
CA HIS A 23 -27.27 -15.99 18.67
C HIS A 23 -27.64 -14.81 17.77
N GLY A 24 -28.89 -14.82 17.30
CA GLY A 24 -29.45 -13.76 16.45
C GLY A 24 -30.48 -12.90 17.20
N PRO A 25 -30.97 -11.82 16.58
CA PRO A 25 -30.65 -11.40 15.21
C PRO A 25 -29.26 -10.75 15.04
N VAL A 26 -28.72 -10.95 13.84
CA VAL A 26 -27.52 -10.28 13.32
C VAL A 26 -27.95 -9.27 12.26
N ASP A 27 -27.08 -8.32 11.90
CA ASP A 27 -27.40 -7.34 10.86
C ASP A 27 -27.45 -8.01 9.48
N ALA A 28 -26.42 -8.81 9.17
CA ALA A 28 -26.31 -9.48 7.88
C ALA A 28 -25.34 -10.67 7.88
N ILE A 29 -25.56 -11.59 6.97
CA ILE A 29 -24.55 -12.55 6.50
C ILE A 29 -23.78 -11.89 5.35
N ARG A 30 -22.47 -11.77 5.48
CA ARG A 30 -21.58 -11.11 4.51
C ARG A 30 -20.98 -12.09 3.51
N GLU A 31 -20.58 -13.26 3.96
CA GLU A 31 -19.87 -14.24 3.13
C GLU A 31 -20.11 -15.68 3.60
N ILE A 32 -20.16 -16.61 2.65
CA ILE A 32 -20.15 -18.05 2.86
C ILE A 32 -18.96 -18.63 2.09
N LEU A 33 -18.00 -19.17 2.83
CA LEU A 33 -16.81 -19.84 2.34
C LEU A 33 -17.00 -21.36 2.44
N VAL A 34 -16.55 -22.09 1.43
CA VAL A 34 -16.41 -23.55 1.50
C VAL A 34 -15.01 -23.94 1.08
N ASP A 35 -14.27 -24.60 1.98
CA ASP A 35 -12.85 -24.95 1.82
C ASP A 35 -11.98 -23.72 1.52
N ARG A 36 -12.25 -22.62 2.25
CA ARG A 36 -11.61 -21.28 2.06
C ARG A 36 -11.82 -20.65 0.68
N ARG A 37 -12.83 -21.09 -0.07
CA ARG A 37 -13.26 -20.46 -1.32
C ARG A 37 -14.64 -19.83 -1.17
N THR A 38 -14.80 -18.59 -1.63
CA THR A 38 -16.08 -17.89 -1.59
C THR A 38 -17.11 -18.62 -2.43
N ALA A 39 -18.09 -19.24 -1.78
CA ALA A 39 -19.24 -19.85 -2.42
C ALA A 39 -20.31 -18.79 -2.69
N TRP A 40 -20.52 -17.89 -1.74
CA TRP A 40 -21.44 -16.77 -1.82
C TRP A 40 -20.91 -15.58 -1.01
N ALA A 41 -21.15 -14.36 -1.46
CA ALA A 41 -20.87 -13.14 -0.71
C ALA A 41 -21.89 -12.07 -1.08
N VAL A 42 -22.20 -11.20 -0.12
CA VAL A 42 -22.81 -9.90 -0.38
C VAL A 42 -21.76 -9.11 -1.15
N THR A 43 -22.07 -8.65 -2.35
CA THR A 43 -21.08 -8.02 -3.25
C THR A 43 -20.18 -7.02 -2.54
N THR A 44 -18.92 -7.41 -2.39
CA THR A 44 -17.72 -6.58 -2.40
C THR A 44 -16.73 -7.37 -3.28
N GLY A 45 -16.89 -7.29 -4.60
CA GLY A 45 -16.42 -8.30 -5.58
C GLY A 45 -14.93 -8.65 -5.61
N GLY A 46 -14.56 -9.69 -6.36
CA GLY A 46 -13.17 -9.96 -6.75
C GLY A 46 -12.75 -11.42 -6.62
N GLY A 47 -12.62 -12.11 -7.77
CA GLY A 47 -11.99 -13.43 -7.87
C GLY A 47 -12.64 -14.34 -8.90
N VAL A 48 -12.13 -14.29 -10.14
CA VAL A 48 -12.55 -15.09 -11.29
C VAL A 48 -12.59 -16.60 -10.95
N SER A 49 -13.73 -17.24 -11.15
CA SER A 49 -13.76 -18.64 -11.57
C SER A 49 -14.20 -18.67 -13.03
N GLY A 50 -13.29 -18.99 -13.94
CA GLY A 50 -13.60 -19.19 -15.34
C GLY A 50 -14.79 -20.14 -15.49
N GLY A 51 -15.84 -19.66 -16.14
CA GLY A 51 -17.09 -20.40 -16.27
C GLY A 51 -18.19 -19.62 -16.99
N GLY A 52 -17.87 -19.02 -18.15
CA GLY A 52 -18.84 -18.47 -19.10
C GLY A 52 -19.55 -17.18 -18.66
N ALA A 53 -19.68 -16.23 -19.60
CA ALA A 53 -20.71 -15.20 -19.47
C ALA A 53 -22.05 -15.87 -19.11
N ALA A 54 -22.86 -15.24 -18.25
CA ALA A 54 -24.23 -15.69 -18.02
C ALA A 54 -24.98 -15.67 -19.36
N VAL A 55 -24.97 -16.78 -20.08
CA VAL A 55 -25.72 -16.94 -21.31
C VAL A 55 -27.15 -17.15 -20.86
N GLU A 56 -27.98 -16.10 -20.96
CA GLU A 56 -29.43 -16.29 -20.99
C GLU A 56 -29.71 -17.38 -22.01
N THR A 57 -30.13 -18.55 -21.55
CA THR A 57 -30.49 -19.62 -22.47
C THR A 57 -31.86 -19.25 -23.01
N ARG A 58 -31.87 -18.69 -24.23
CA ARG A 58 -33.11 -18.43 -24.94
C ARG A 58 -33.85 -19.75 -25.14
N ILE A 59 -34.94 -19.93 -24.40
CA ILE A 59 -35.81 -21.09 -24.54
C ILE A 59 -36.56 -20.98 -25.86
N GLY A 60 -36.97 -19.78 -26.26
CA GLY A 60 -37.52 -19.46 -27.59
C GLY A 60 -38.70 -18.48 -27.56
N THR A 61 -39.38 -18.32 -28.69
CA THR A 61 -40.58 -17.48 -28.82
C THR A 61 -41.82 -18.35 -28.81
N LEU A 62 -42.83 -17.98 -28.01
CA LEU A 62 -44.14 -18.63 -27.93
C LEU A 62 -45.22 -17.63 -28.36
N ASN A 63 -45.98 -18.00 -29.38
CA ASN A 63 -47.03 -17.16 -29.93
C ASN A 63 -48.37 -17.48 -29.24
N GLY A 64 -49.14 -16.46 -28.89
CA GLY A 64 -50.45 -16.63 -28.25
C GLY A 64 -50.36 -17.00 -26.77
N MET A 65 -49.27 -16.64 -26.09
CA MET A 65 -49.11 -16.83 -24.66
C MET A 65 -49.94 -15.80 -23.89
N ALA A 66 -50.77 -16.25 -22.95
CA ALA A 66 -51.62 -15.42 -22.09
C ALA A 66 -51.42 -15.79 -20.61
N ALA A 67 -51.59 -14.83 -19.70
CA ALA A 67 -51.54 -15.06 -18.26
C ALA A 67 -52.83 -14.62 -17.56
N THR A 68 -53.33 -15.46 -16.68
CA THR A 68 -54.48 -15.20 -15.81
C THR A 68 -54.04 -15.25 -14.36
N ALA A 69 -54.40 -14.22 -13.58
CA ALA A 69 -54.07 -14.16 -12.16
C ALA A 69 -54.76 -15.32 -11.40
N ALA A 70 -54.14 -15.74 -10.29
CA ALA A 70 -54.64 -16.82 -9.44
C ALA A 70 -55.94 -16.41 -8.72
N LEU A 71 -56.84 -17.39 -8.47
CA LEU A 71 -57.93 -17.23 -7.51
C LEU A 71 -57.50 -17.72 -6.12
N ALA A 72 -58.24 -17.34 -5.08
CA ALA A 72 -57.92 -17.74 -3.71
C ALA A 72 -57.93 -19.26 -3.55
N GLY A 73 -56.75 -19.84 -3.26
CA GLY A 73 -56.54 -21.29 -3.10
C GLY A 73 -55.83 -21.98 -4.27
N ASP A 74 -55.56 -21.27 -5.36
CA ASP A 74 -54.79 -21.80 -6.49
C ASP A 74 -53.27 -21.81 -6.20
N PRO A 75 -52.49 -22.73 -6.80
CA PRO A 75 -51.05 -22.86 -6.57
C PRO A 75 -50.18 -21.79 -7.29
N GLY A 76 -50.79 -20.76 -7.90
CA GLY A 76 -50.11 -19.72 -8.67
C GLY A 76 -50.97 -19.16 -9.82
N ALA A 77 -50.49 -18.10 -10.48
CA ALA A 77 -51.08 -17.59 -11.73
C ALA A 77 -50.95 -18.62 -12.85
N LEU A 78 -51.89 -18.64 -13.79
CA LEU A 78 -51.91 -19.60 -14.90
C LEU A 78 -51.49 -18.93 -16.20
N ILE A 79 -50.40 -19.42 -16.81
CA ILE A 79 -50.00 -19.05 -18.16
C ILE A 79 -50.43 -20.15 -19.14
N THR A 80 -51.05 -19.80 -20.26
CA THR A 80 -51.44 -20.75 -21.30
C THR A 80 -50.88 -20.35 -22.67
N PHE A 81 -50.50 -21.35 -23.48
CA PHE A 81 -50.06 -21.16 -24.87
C PHE A 81 -50.23 -22.45 -25.70
N PRO A 82 -50.36 -22.35 -27.03
CA PRO A 82 -50.49 -23.51 -27.90
C PRO A 82 -49.17 -24.28 -28.11
N GLY A 83 -49.27 -25.60 -28.27
CA GLY A 83 -48.14 -26.52 -28.50
C GLY A 83 -47.36 -26.86 -27.23
N THR A 84 -46.23 -27.57 -27.39
CA THR A 84 -45.32 -27.93 -26.28
C THR A 84 -43.97 -27.23 -26.41
N ARG A 85 -43.29 -27.01 -25.27
CA ARG A 85 -41.93 -26.45 -25.26
C ARG A 85 -40.99 -27.31 -24.42
N ALA A 86 -39.93 -27.82 -25.05
CA ALA A 86 -38.84 -28.48 -24.35
C ALA A 86 -37.87 -27.47 -23.71
N GLY A 87 -37.19 -27.86 -22.64
CA GLY A 87 -36.15 -27.05 -21.99
C GLY A 87 -36.58 -26.30 -20.73
N VAL A 88 -37.80 -26.49 -20.25
CA VAL A 88 -38.29 -25.86 -19.00
C VAL A 88 -38.24 -26.84 -17.81
N ARG A 89 -38.05 -26.31 -16.59
CA ARG A 89 -37.86 -27.06 -15.35
C ARG A 89 -38.66 -26.41 -14.23
N LEU A 90 -39.29 -27.22 -13.39
CA LEU A 90 -40.02 -26.75 -12.20
C LEU A 90 -39.05 -26.11 -11.19
N GLY A 91 -39.55 -25.11 -10.45
CA GLY A 91 -38.81 -24.34 -9.46
C GLY A 91 -37.80 -23.34 -10.05
N ARG A 92 -37.82 -23.10 -11.37
CA ARG A 92 -36.93 -22.15 -12.04
C ARG A 92 -37.64 -20.87 -12.42
N ASP A 93 -36.87 -19.78 -12.39
CA ASP A 93 -37.32 -18.48 -12.86
C ASP A 93 -37.13 -18.37 -14.37
N TYR A 94 -38.19 -17.89 -15.03
CA TYR A 94 -38.19 -17.59 -16.45
C TYR A 94 -38.47 -16.11 -16.63
N ARG A 95 -37.71 -15.49 -17.53
CA ARG A 95 -37.95 -14.11 -17.96
C ARG A 95 -38.79 -14.14 -19.23
N LEU A 96 -39.94 -13.50 -19.16
CA LEU A 96 -40.89 -13.32 -20.26
C LEU A 96 -40.70 -11.90 -20.81
N ARG A 97 -40.34 -11.78 -22.08
CA ARG A 97 -40.31 -10.51 -22.80
C ARG A 97 -41.57 -10.38 -23.63
N LEU A 98 -42.43 -9.44 -23.24
CA LEU A 98 -43.70 -9.12 -23.90
C LEU A 98 -43.46 -8.24 -25.14
N GLU A 99 -44.46 -8.13 -26.03
CA GLU A 99 -44.32 -7.39 -27.29
C GLU A 99 -44.06 -5.88 -27.08
N ASN A 100 -44.56 -5.32 -25.97
CA ASN A 100 -44.33 -3.93 -25.58
C ASN A 100 -42.93 -3.69 -24.95
N GLY A 101 -42.07 -4.71 -24.93
CA GLY A 101 -40.74 -4.67 -24.33
C GLY A 101 -40.71 -4.86 -22.81
N ALA A 102 -41.87 -4.95 -22.14
CA ALA A 102 -41.95 -5.22 -20.72
C ALA A 102 -41.41 -6.62 -20.39
N ARG A 103 -40.73 -6.72 -19.26
CA ARG A 103 -40.09 -7.96 -18.79
C ARG A 103 -40.81 -8.41 -17.52
N GLN A 104 -41.29 -9.65 -17.52
CA GLN A 104 -41.90 -10.30 -16.35
C GLN A 104 -41.03 -11.47 -15.92
N ILE A 105 -40.76 -11.61 -14.62
CA ILE A 105 -40.06 -12.78 -14.07
C ILE A 105 -41.11 -13.69 -13.44
N VAL A 106 -41.09 -14.97 -13.82
CA VAL A 106 -42.06 -15.95 -13.34
C VAL A 106 -41.35 -17.19 -12.82
N THR A 107 -41.70 -17.65 -11.62
CA THR A 107 -41.18 -18.92 -11.08
C THR A 107 -42.12 -20.05 -11.47
N LEU A 108 -41.63 -21.05 -12.19
CA LEU A 108 -42.44 -22.16 -12.70
C LEU A 108 -42.77 -23.18 -11.60
N GLN A 109 -44.04 -23.30 -11.23
CA GLN A 109 -44.52 -24.22 -10.19
C GLN A 109 -45.02 -25.55 -10.76
N GLY A 110 -45.57 -25.56 -11.98
CA GLY A 110 -46.14 -26.75 -12.61
C GLY A 110 -46.33 -26.58 -14.11
N VAL A 111 -46.34 -27.69 -14.86
CA VAL A 111 -46.59 -27.73 -16.31
C VAL A 111 -47.54 -28.87 -16.65
N THR A 112 -48.61 -28.56 -17.36
CA THR A 112 -49.58 -29.55 -17.88
C THR A 112 -49.84 -29.29 -19.36
N HIS A 113 -49.92 -30.34 -20.18
CA HIS A 113 -50.27 -30.22 -21.60
C HIS A 113 -51.51 -31.06 -21.90
N ASP A 114 -52.52 -30.44 -22.52
CA ASP A 114 -53.71 -31.12 -23.02
C ASP A 114 -53.60 -31.34 -24.54
N ALA A 115 -53.45 -32.60 -24.94
CA ALA A 115 -53.27 -32.99 -26.33
C ALA A 115 -54.56 -32.83 -27.18
N ALA A 116 -55.75 -32.74 -26.57
CA ALA A 116 -57.01 -32.57 -27.31
C ALA A 116 -57.24 -31.11 -27.75
N SER A 117 -56.79 -30.15 -26.94
CA SER A 117 -56.89 -28.71 -27.19
C SER A 117 -55.57 -28.07 -27.65
N ASP A 118 -54.50 -28.88 -27.75
CA ASP A 118 -53.13 -28.46 -28.05
C ASP A 118 -52.64 -27.29 -27.18
N THR A 119 -53.07 -27.24 -25.91
CA THR A 119 -52.77 -26.13 -25.00
C THR A 119 -51.88 -26.61 -23.86
N THR A 120 -50.75 -25.92 -23.66
CA THR A 120 -49.88 -26.08 -22.48
C THR A 120 -50.21 -25.01 -21.46
N SER A 121 -50.30 -25.42 -20.19
CA SER A 121 -50.57 -24.56 -19.04
C SER A 121 -49.41 -24.62 -18.05
N TRP A 122 -48.93 -23.46 -17.62
CA TRP A 122 -47.92 -23.29 -16.56
C TRP A 122 -48.55 -22.64 -15.34
N SER A 123 -48.41 -23.25 -14.16
CA SER A 123 -48.66 -22.54 -12.91
C SER A 123 -47.39 -21.80 -12.48
N VAL A 124 -47.51 -20.52 -12.13
CA VAL A 124 -46.34 -19.66 -11.86
C VAL A 124 -46.57 -18.67 -10.70
N LEU A 125 -45.47 -18.17 -10.12
CA LEU A 125 -45.47 -16.99 -9.24
C LEU A 125 -44.84 -15.80 -9.97
N PRO A 126 -45.26 -14.54 -9.70
CA PRO A 126 -46.25 -14.12 -8.71
C PRO A 126 -47.72 -14.39 -9.13
N GLU A 127 -48.60 -14.54 -8.14
CA GLU A 127 -50.03 -14.86 -8.31
C GLU A 127 -50.85 -13.77 -9.05
N VAL A 128 -50.33 -12.54 -9.07
CA VAL A 128 -50.99 -11.36 -9.68
C VAL A 128 -50.69 -11.20 -11.18
N LEU A 129 -49.91 -12.10 -11.77
CA LEU A 129 -49.50 -11.98 -13.17
C LEU A 129 -50.71 -12.08 -14.11
N SER A 130 -50.90 -11.06 -14.95
CA SER A 130 -51.90 -11.11 -16.02
C SER A 130 -51.47 -10.32 -17.26
N PHE A 131 -51.69 -10.92 -18.43
CA PHE A 131 -51.55 -10.26 -19.72
C PHE A 131 -52.35 -11.01 -20.78
N PRO A 132 -52.91 -10.31 -21.80
CA PRO A 132 -53.63 -10.94 -22.89
C PRO A 132 -52.70 -11.74 -23.81
N ALA A 133 -53.29 -12.63 -24.61
CA ALA A 133 -52.58 -13.48 -25.57
C ALA A 133 -51.70 -12.66 -26.53
N GLN A 134 -50.40 -12.92 -26.54
CA GLN A 134 -49.42 -12.20 -27.37
C GLN A 134 -48.19 -13.09 -27.68
N SER A 135 -47.28 -12.60 -28.51
CA SER A 135 -45.98 -13.27 -28.74
C SER A 135 -45.02 -12.94 -27.60
N VAL A 136 -44.54 -13.97 -26.91
CA VAL A 136 -43.66 -13.81 -25.75
C VAL A 136 -42.35 -14.54 -26.01
N GLU A 137 -41.24 -13.84 -25.83
CA GLU A 137 -39.93 -14.50 -25.79
C GLU A 137 -39.60 -14.95 -24.38
N VAL A 138 -39.25 -16.23 -24.26
CA VAL A 138 -38.96 -16.90 -23.00
C VAL A 138 -37.47 -17.17 -22.91
N PHE A 139 -36.89 -16.72 -21.80
CA PHE A 139 -35.50 -16.95 -21.41
C PHE A 139 -35.51 -17.68 -20.08
N GLU A 140 -34.67 -18.71 -19.91
CA GLU A 140 -34.35 -19.18 -18.57
C GLU A 140 -33.60 -18.05 -17.87
N ALA A 141 -34.13 -17.55 -16.76
CA ALA A 141 -33.49 -16.46 -16.06
C ALA A 141 -32.19 -17.01 -15.46
N ALA A 142 -31.04 -16.49 -15.92
CA ALA A 142 -29.85 -16.53 -15.09
C ALA A 142 -30.19 -15.74 -13.84
N THR A 143 -30.36 -16.44 -12.72
CA THR A 143 -30.51 -15.80 -11.42
C THR A 143 -29.13 -15.25 -11.07
N SER A 144 -28.90 -13.98 -11.44
CA SER A 144 -27.85 -13.21 -10.80
C SER A 144 -28.05 -13.32 -9.29
N ALA A 145 -26.96 -13.49 -8.54
CA ALA A 145 -27.00 -13.46 -7.08
C ALA A 145 -27.80 -12.22 -6.64
N SER A 146 -28.98 -12.42 -6.07
CA SER A 146 -29.70 -11.32 -5.42
C SER A 146 -29.10 -11.14 -4.04
N ASN A 147 -28.68 -9.91 -3.72
CA ASN A 147 -28.22 -9.54 -2.38
C ASN A 147 -29.38 -9.48 -1.36
N ALA A 148 -30.62 -9.70 -1.80
CA ALA A 148 -31.83 -9.62 -0.98
C ALA A 148 -31.83 -10.60 0.22
N GLY A 149 -31.10 -11.71 0.16
CA GLY A 149 -31.05 -12.70 1.25
C GLY A 149 -30.01 -12.41 2.35
N ALA A 150 -29.20 -11.37 2.20
CA ALA A 150 -28.15 -11.01 3.15
C ALA A 150 -28.69 -10.56 4.52
N ALA A 151 -29.87 -9.93 4.55
CA ALA A 151 -30.62 -9.53 5.73
C ALA A 151 -31.72 -10.56 6.12
N GLY A 152 -31.68 -11.76 5.54
CA GLY A 152 -32.64 -12.84 5.74
C GLY A 152 -33.41 -13.18 4.46
N GLY A 153 -33.91 -14.42 4.37
CA GLY A 153 -34.62 -14.93 3.18
C GLY A 153 -33.80 -15.93 2.38
N ARG A 154 -34.17 -16.19 1.12
CA ARG A 154 -33.54 -17.23 0.30
C ARG A 154 -32.43 -16.66 -0.57
N ILE A 155 -31.24 -17.25 -0.47
CA ILE A 155 -30.11 -17.04 -1.38
C ILE A 155 -29.91 -18.26 -2.28
N ARG A 156 -29.31 -18.06 -3.45
CA ARG A 156 -28.91 -19.15 -4.33
C ARG A 156 -27.41 -19.09 -4.61
N ILE A 157 -26.75 -20.23 -4.45
CA ILE A 157 -25.36 -20.44 -4.87
C ILE A 157 -25.39 -21.14 -6.23
N ASP A 158 -24.65 -20.61 -7.21
CA ASP A 158 -24.49 -21.21 -8.53
C ASP A 158 -23.02 -21.17 -8.98
N LYS A 159 -22.18 -21.96 -8.29
CA LYS A 159 -20.75 -22.11 -8.59
C LYS A 159 -20.43 -23.57 -8.90
N PRO A 160 -20.90 -24.12 -10.04
CA PRO A 160 -20.71 -25.54 -10.40
C PRO A 160 -19.24 -25.94 -10.57
N ASP A 161 -18.36 -24.96 -10.83
CA ASP A 161 -16.92 -25.18 -11.03
C ASP A 161 -16.05 -24.68 -9.87
N LEU A 162 -16.64 -24.43 -8.68
CA LEU A 162 -15.91 -23.89 -7.51
C LEU A 162 -14.65 -24.69 -7.15
N PHE A 163 -14.66 -26.00 -7.40
CA PHE A 163 -13.55 -26.92 -7.16
C PHE A 163 -13.01 -27.53 -8.47
N GLY A 164 -13.09 -26.79 -9.58
CA GLY A 164 -12.57 -27.18 -10.89
C GLY A 164 -13.53 -28.03 -11.74
N GLY A 165 -14.82 -28.00 -11.41
CA GLY A 165 -15.89 -28.58 -12.21
C GLY A 165 -15.93 -30.09 -12.22
N GLU A 166 -16.76 -30.66 -13.09
CA GLU A 166 -16.95 -32.11 -13.19
C GLU A 166 -15.66 -32.88 -13.55
N LYS A 167 -14.64 -32.19 -14.08
CA LYS A 167 -13.32 -32.76 -14.35
C LYS A 167 -12.42 -32.91 -13.11
N ARG A 168 -12.79 -32.29 -11.98
CA ARG A 168 -12.07 -32.37 -10.70
C ARG A 168 -13.00 -32.79 -9.58
N GLU A 169 -13.56 -31.85 -8.82
CA GLU A 169 -14.39 -32.16 -7.64
C GLU A 169 -15.82 -31.58 -7.73
N GLY A 170 -16.15 -30.88 -8.83
CA GLY A 170 -17.42 -30.19 -9.01
C GLY A 170 -17.42 -28.80 -8.38
N GLY A 171 -18.52 -28.48 -7.69
CA GLY A 171 -18.78 -27.18 -7.11
C GLY A 171 -20.10 -27.16 -6.34
N ILE A 172 -20.60 -25.97 -6.01
CA ILE A 172 -21.76 -25.79 -5.14
C ILE A 172 -22.90 -25.15 -5.91
N VAL A 173 -24.07 -25.80 -5.93
CA VAL A 173 -25.25 -25.30 -6.61
C VAL A 173 -26.52 -25.61 -5.81
N GLY A 174 -27.28 -24.60 -5.41
CA GLY A 174 -28.55 -24.81 -4.72
C GLY A 174 -29.02 -23.60 -3.93
N ASP A 175 -30.22 -23.73 -3.38
CA ASP A 175 -30.86 -22.69 -2.58
C ASP A 175 -30.56 -22.89 -1.10
N ILE A 176 -30.29 -21.79 -0.41
CA ILE A 176 -30.04 -21.74 1.03
C ILE A 176 -30.98 -20.69 1.61
N ASP A 177 -31.75 -21.04 2.63
CA ASP A 177 -32.53 -20.06 3.39
C ASP A 177 -31.68 -19.53 4.55
N VAL A 178 -31.57 -18.21 4.63
CA VAL A 178 -30.95 -17.46 5.72
C VAL A 178 -32.02 -17.08 6.73
N LEU A 179 -31.90 -17.64 7.93
CA LEU A 179 -32.76 -17.35 9.07
C LEU A 179 -32.01 -16.45 10.04
N MET A 180 -32.48 -15.22 10.24
CA MET A 180 -31.80 -14.25 11.11
C MET A 180 -32.06 -14.47 12.60
N GLY A 181 -33.15 -15.15 12.96
CA GLY A 181 -33.50 -15.38 14.37
C GLY A 181 -34.28 -14.23 15.00
N GLY A 182 -34.92 -13.37 14.20
CA GLY A 182 -35.79 -12.31 14.73
C GLY A 182 -36.99 -12.86 15.52
N PRO A 183 -37.62 -12.03 16.38
CA PRO A 183 -38.72 -12.46 17.27
C PRO A 183 -39.95 -12.97 16.49
N ASP A 184 -40.21 -12.43 15.30
CA ASP A 184 -41.34 -12.82 14.44
C ASP A 184 -41.00 -13.94 13.45
N GLN A 185 -39.81 -14.55 13.55
CA GLN A 185 -39.40 -15.60 12.62
C GLN A 185 -40.36 -16.81 12.69
N GLY A 186 -40.93 -17.15 11.54
CA GLY A 186 -41.82 -18.29 11.32
C GLY A 186 -41.08 -19.60 11.06
N GLN A 187 -41.84 -20.70 10.91
CA GLN A 187 -41.27 -21.99 10.50
C GLN A 187 -40.70 -21.91 9.08
N ASN A 188 -39.53 -22.52 8.85
CA ASN A 188 -38.99 -22.69 7.51
C ASN A 188 -39.79 -23.75 6.73
N ASP A 189 -40.20 -23.42 5.50
CA ASP A 189 -41.03 -24.26 4.64
C ASP A 189 -40.37 -25.61 4.30
N TYR A 190 -39.07 -25.64 4.03
CA TYR A 190 -38.35 -26.88 3.71
C TYR A 190 -38.18 -27.79 4.90
N LEU A 191 -37.81 -27.24 6.07
CA LEU A 191 -37.72 -28.06 7.27
C LEU A 191 -39.09 -28.62 7.66
N ALA A 192 -40.14 -27.78 7.63
CA ALA A 192 -41.50 -28.21 7.89
C ALA A 192 -41.95 -29.32 6.92
N ALA A 193 -41.67 -29.19 5.62
CA ALA A 193 -42.03 -30.21 4.63
C ALA A 193 -41.30 -31.55 4.85
N ASN A 194 -40.02 -31.52 5.27
CA ASN A 194 -39.24 -32.75 5.50
C ASN A 194 -39.50 -33.40 6.86
N MET A 195 -40.04 -32.66 7.83
CA MET A 195 -40.28 -33.12 9.20
C MET A 195 -41.76 -33.12 9.60
N ASN A 196 -42.69 -33.15 8.63
CA ASN A 196 -44.14 -33.17 8.85
C ASN A 196 -44.68 -32.02 9.74
N GLY A 197 -44.07 -30.84 9.66
CA GLY A 197 -44.48 -29.63 10.39
C GLY A 197 -43.99 -29.52 11.84
N ASP A 198 -43.32 -30.55 12.38
CA ASP A 198 -42.82 -30.57 13.77
C ASP A 198 -41.44 -29.90 13.90
N VAL A 199 -41.37 -28.60 13.57
CA VAL A 199 -40.13 -27.81 13.58
C VAL A 199 -40.41 -26.43 14.17
N PRO A 200 -39.59 -25.89 15.09
CA PRO A 200 -39.78 -24.53 15.59
C PRO A 200 -39.38 -23.47 14.54
N GLY A 201 -39.74 -22.20 14.78
CA GLY A 201 -39.26 -21.08 13.96
C GLY A 201 -37.79 -20.68 14.23
N TYR A 202 -37.10 -21.36 15.15
CA TYR A 202 -35.70 -21.08 15.56
C TYR A 202 -35.40 -19.60 15.85
N ARG A 203 -36.30 -18.95 16.61
CA ARG A 203 -36.13 -17.56 17.08
C ARG A 203 -34.93 -17.44 18.01
N GLY A 204 -34.24 -16.31 17.98
CA GLY A 204 -33.00 -16.06 18.72
C GLY A 204 -31.75 -16.73 18.14
N LEU A 205 -31.87 -17.41 16.99
CA LEU A 205 -30.76 -18.13 16.36
C LEU A 205 -30.59 -17.72 14.90
N CYS A 206 -29.42 -17.19 14.56
CA CYS A 206 -29.00 -17.02 13.18
C CYS A 206 -28.54 -18.37 12.61
N SER A 207 -29.12 -18.80 11.49
CA SER A 207 -28.85 -20.12 10.91
C SER A 207 -29.07 -20.18 9.38
N LEU A 208 -28.47 -21.20 8.74
CA LEU A 208 -28.63 -21.50 7.32
C LEU A 208 -29.39 -22.81 7.13
N VAL A 209 -30.34 -22.85 6.20
CA VAL A 209 -31.04 -24.06 5.77
C VAL A 209 -30.68 -24.37 4.32
N LEU A 210 -29.83 -25.38 4.11
CA LEU A 210 -29.46 -25.88 2.79
C LEU A 210 -30.59 -26.77 2.25
N ARG A 211 -31.14 -26.43 1.09
CA ARG A 211 -32.26 -27.15 0.46
C ARG A 211 -31.76 -28.15 -0.59
N GLN A 212 -31.21 -29.29 -0.14
CA GLN A 212 -30.60 -30.30 -1.03
C GLN A 212 -29.55 -29.68 -1.98
N VAL A 213 -28.67 -28.85 -1.43
CA VAL A 213 -27.64 -28.14 -2.20
C VAL A 213 -26.65 -29.15 -2.78
N TYR A 214 -26.41 -29.09 -4.10
CA TYR A 214 -25.39 -29.89 -4.76
C TYR A 214 -24.01 -29.46 -4.27
N LEU A 215 -23.18 -30.42 -3.84
CA LEU A 215 -21.85 -30.20 -3.26
C LEU A 215 -20.69 -30.76 -4.10
N GLY A 216 -20.97 -31.19 -5.33
CA GLY A 216 -19.97 -31.77 -6.21
C GLY A 216 -20.05 -33.30 -6.28
N ILE A 217 -18.92 -33.89 -6.67
CA ILE A 217 -18.78 -35.34 -6.89
C ILE A 217 -17.96 -36.04 -5.80
N ASN A 218 -17.46 -35.29 -4.82
CA ASN A 218 -16.71 -35.81 -3.68
C ASN A 218 -17.67 -36.15 -2.52
N PRO A 219 -17.62 -37.36 -1.93
CA PRO A 219 -18.44 -37.72 -0.77
C PRO A 219 -18.10 -36.98 0.53
N TYR A 220 -16.91 -36.35 0.62
CA TYR A 220 -16.49 -35.66 1.84
C TYR A 220 -17.06 -34.23 1.91
N LEU A 221 -17.71 -33.92 3.04
CA LEU A 221 -18.18 -32.56 3.31
C LEU A 221 -16.98 -31.65 3.57
N LYS A 222 -16.75 -30.71 2.66
CA LYS A 222 -15.73 -29.67 2.80
C LYS A 222 -16.09 -28.71 3.95
N PRO A 223 -15.13 -28.09 4.65
CA PRO A 223 -15.40 -27.15 5.73
C PRO A 223 -16.19 -25.92 5.26
N TRP A 224 -17.22 -25.52 6.00
CA TRP A 224 -18.00 -24.30 5.75
C TRP A 224 -17.61 -23.24 6.78
N ALA A 225 -17.44 -21.99 6.34
CA ALA A 225 -17.28 -20.83 7.21
C ALA A 225 -18.21 -19.71 6.75
N VAL A 226 -18.73 -18.94 7.70
CA VAL A 226 -19.70 -17.87 7.43
C VAL A 226 -19.25 -16.61 8.14
N ARG A 227 -19.16 -15.51 7.39
CA ARG A 227 -18.89 -14.19 7.95
C ARG A 227 -20.21 -13.46 8.21
N VAL A 228 -20.36 -12.96 9.42
CA VAL A 228 -21.57 -12.24 9.87
C VAL A 228 -21.18 -10.86 10.40
N THR A 229 -22.07 -9.89 10.25
CA THR A 229 -21.96 -8.58 10.91
C THR A 229 -23.07 -8.44 11.93
N ARG A 230 -22.71 -8.05 13.16
CA ARG A 230 -23.65 -7.69 14.21
C ARG A 230 -23.12 -6.49 14.97
N VAL A 231 -23.57 -5.32 14.54
CA VAL A 231 -23.13 -4.00 14.97
C VAL A 231 -24.33 -3.14 15.33
N LEU A 232 -25.31 -3.02 14.41
CA LEU A 232 -26.47 -2.13 14.57
C LEU A 232 -27.67 -2.81 15.25
N THR A 233 -27.62 -4.12 15.42
CA THR A 233 -28.64 -4.92 16.10
C THR A 233 -28.24 -5.26 17.54
N GLY A 234 -29.07 -4.87 18.50
CA GLY A 234 -28.95 -5.18 19.93
C GLY A 234 -29.72 -6.44 20.36
N GLU A 235 -30.04 -6.53 21.65
CA GLU A 235 -30.81 -7.64 22.25
C GLU A 235 -32.18 -7.80 21.57
N ALA A 236 -32.54 -9.04 21.22
CA ALA A 236 -33.82 -9.41 20.59
C ALA A 236 -34.20 -8.63 19.32
N GLY A 237 -33.24 -8.00 18.62
CA GLY A 237 -33.52 -7.22 17.41
C GLY A 237 -33.81 -5.75 17.63
N ALA A 238 -33.63 -5.23 18.84
CA ALA A 238 -33.69 -3.80 19.11
C ALA A 238 -32.56 -3.05 18.38
N ALA A 239 -32.74 -1.75 18.12
CA ALA A 239 -31.67 -0.90 17.63
C ALA A 239 -30.52 -0.84 18.66
N GLN A 240 -29.28 -0.83 18.17
CA GLN A 240 -28.10 -0.70 19.02
C GLN A 240 -28.10 0.62 19.79
N TRP A 241 -27.56 0.61 21.01
CA TRP A 241 -27.32 1.83 21.77
C TRP A 241 -26.29 2.69 21.04
N TYR A 242 -26.57 3.98 20.89
CA TYR A 242 -25.68 4.95 20.26
C TYR A 242 -25.16 4.47 18.88
N PRO A 243 -26.07 4.26 17.91
CA PRO A 243 -25.75 3.57 16.65
C PRO A 243 -24.72 4.33 15.79
N GLU A 244 -24.60 5.64 16.00
CA GLU A 244 -23.85 6.52 15.11
C GLU A 244 -22.34 6.32 15.26
N THR A 245 -21.92 5.75 16.39
CA THR A 245 -20.53 5.40 16.71
C THR A 245 -20.33 3.89 16.89
N ALA A 246 -21.38 3.09 16.71
CA ALA A 246 -21.33 1.63 16.91
C ALA A 246 -20.48 0.94 15.83
N ALA A 247 -20.65 1.36 14.57
CA ALA A 247 -19.93 0.83 13.43
C ALA A 247 -18.64 1.60 13.20
N ILE A 248 -17.48 0.95 13.38
CA ILE A 248 -16.19 1.53 13.04
C ILE A 248 -15.72 0.91 11.74
N VAL A 249 -15.69 1.72 10.69
CA VAL A 249 -15.18 1.28 9.39
C VAL A 249 -13.67 1.57 9.31
N PRO A 250 -12.84 0.54 9.13
CA PRO A 250 -11.40 0.63 9.09
C PRO A 250 -10.93 1.32 7.80
N GLU A 251 -9.66 1.72 7.79
CA GLU A 251 -9.03 2.37 6.63
C GLU A 251 -9.16 1.52 5.35
N ALA A 252 -9.35 2.19 4.21
CA ALA A 252 -9.54 1.51 2.95
C ALA A 252 -8.26 0.79 2.51
N ASN A 253 -8.29 -0.54 2.49
CA ASN A 253 -7.23 -1.38 1.95
C ASN A 253 -7.77 -2.19 0.77
N ILE A 254 -7.50 -1.71 -0.45
CA ILE A 254 -7.98 -2.34 -1.67
C ILE A 254 -6.88 -2.41 -2.73
N SER A 255 -6.82 -3.55 -3.40
CA SER A 255 -5.91 -3.85 -4.52
C SER A 255 -6.68 -4.62 -5.59
N ASP A 256 -6.16 -4.63 -6.82
CA ASP A 256 -6.76 -5.32 -7.97
C ASP A 256 -8.19 -4.85 -8.30
N ALA A 257 -8.48 -3.57 -8.09
CA ALA A 257 -9.80 -3.00 -8.29
C ALA A 257 -9.82 -1.90 -9.37
N ALA A 258 -10.94 -1.82 -10.07
CA ALA A 258 -11.32 -0.76 -10.96
C ALA A 258 -12.42 0.06 -10.30
N ILE A 259 -12.07 1.27 -9.86
CA ILE A 259 -12.90 2.13 -9.03
C ILE A 259 -13.36 3.32 -9.87
N HIS A 260 -14.68 3.41 -10.10
CA HIS A 260 -15.33 4.52 -10.77
C HIS A 260 -15.99 5.43 -9.74
N ILE A 261 -15.42 6.60 -9.48
CA ILE A 261 -15.92 7.58 -8.53
C ILE A 261 -16.71 8.66 -9.29
N ALA A 262 -18.03 8.65 -9.18
CA ALA A 262 -18.91 9.63 -9.79
C ALA A 262 -19.33 10.68 -8.75
N LEU A 263 -18.83 11.91 -8.90
CA LEU A 263 -19.03 13.01 -7.98
C LEU A 263 -19.94 14.09 -8.56
N ASP A 264 -21.05 14.34 -7.85
CA ASP A 264 -21.97 15.41 -8.17
C ASP A 264 -21.30 16.78 -7.97
N VAL A 265 -21.26 17.56 -9.04
CA VAL A 265 -20.80 18.96 -9.09
C VAL A 265 -21.90 19.85 -9.67
N SER A 266 -23.17 19.52 -9.41
CA SER A 266 -24.32 20.38 -9.66
C SER A 266 -24.28 21.64 -8.78
N GLY A 267 -25.16 22.60 -9.08
CA GLY A 267 -25.25 23.85 -8.31
C GLY A 267 -25.63 23.64 -6.85
N SER A 268 -26.38 22.58 -6.52
CA SER A 268 -26.78 22.26 -5.15
C SER A 268 -25.64 21.67 -4.31
N MET A 269 -24.55 21.24 -4.94
CA MET A 269 -23.34 20.76 -4.25
C MET A 269 -22.35 21.88 -3.90
N SER A 270 -22.61 23.12 -4.31
CA SER A 270 -21.68 24.24 -4.12
C SER A 270 -21.42 24.58 -2.64
N GLY A 271 -20.24 25.14 -2.33
CA GLY A 271 -19.89 25.59 -0.98
C GLY A 271 -19.39 24.47 -0.06
N THR A 272 -20.00 24.32 1.11
CA THR A 272 -19.53 23.38 2.16
C THR A 272 -19.67 21.92 1.77
N ARG A 273 -20.67 21.57 0.94
CA ARG A 273 -20.85 20.21 0.42
C ARG A 273 -19.68 19.81 -0.50
N MET A 274 -19.35 20.64 -1.50
CA MET A 274 -18.20 20.41 -2.39
C MET A 274 -16.87 20.42 -1.64
N ALA A 275 -16.72 21.27 -0.62
CA ALA A 275 -15.52 21.29 0.22
C ALA A 275 -15.31 19.96 0.98
N ALA A 276 -16.37 19.43 1.60
CA ALA A 276 -16.31 18.12 2.25
C ALA A 276 -16.09 16.99 1.24
N GLN A 277 -16.78 17.03 0.09
CA GLN A 277 -16.65 16.03 -0.98
C GLN A 277 -15.21 15.93 -1.49
N LYS A 278 -14.54 17.05 -1.78
CA LYS A 278 -13.15 16.99 -2.25
C LYS A 278 -12.20 16.47 -1.19
N ALA A 279 -12.36 16.92 0.05
CA ALA A 279 -11.43 16.59 1.11
C ALA A 279 -11.56 15.12 1.49
N GLY A 280 -12.80 14.62 1.53
CA GLY A 280 -13.08 13.22 1.82
C GLY A 280 -12.58 12.27 0.73
N VAL A 281 -12.83 12.59 -0.54
CA VAL A 281 -12.34 11.77 -1.66
C VAL A 281 -10.81 11.84 -1.78
N ALA A 282 -10.19 13.00 -1.56
CA ALA A 282 -8.74 13.14 -1.54
C ALA A 282 -8.10 12.29 -0.43
N ALA A 283 -8.66 12.34 0.78
CA ALA A 283 -8.22 11.50 1.89
C ALA A 283 -8.37 10.00 1.59
N LEU A 284 -9.48 9.60 0.97
CA LEU A 284 -9.70 8.22 0.54
C LEU A 284 -8.65 7.77 -0.50
N ILE A 285 -8.32 8.60 -1.50
CA ILE A 285 -7.30 8.28 -2.52
C ILE A 285 -5.94 8.05 -1.86
N ARG A 286 -5.58 8.92 -0.90
CA ARG A 286 -4.35 8.79 -0.12
C ARG A 286 -4.32 7.50 0.70
N GLU A 287 -5.43 7.14 1.34
CA GLU A 287 -5.57 5.89 2.10
C GLU A 287 -5.42 4.65 1.20
N ILE A 288 -6.11 4.62 0.05
CA ILE A 288 -5.98 3.54 -0.93
C ILE A 288 -4.53 3.43 -1.41
N GLY A 289 -3.88 4.56 -1.71
CA GLY A 289 -2.49 4.59 -2.15
C GLY A 289 -1.50 4.09 -1.10
N ALA A 290 -1.80 4.26 0.19
CA ALA A 290 -0.98 3.74 1.29
C ALA A 290 -1.18 2.23 1.53
N GLY A 291 -2.35 1.68 1.18
CA GLY A 291 -2.71 0.28 1.40
C GLY A 291 -2.55 -0.65 0.19
N VAL A 292 -2.40 -0.10 -1.04
CA VAL A 292 -2.39 -0.90 -2.27
C VAL A 292 -1.19 -1.86 -2.37
N ASP A 293 -1.45 -3.09 -2.80
CA ASP A 293 -0.46 -4.07 -3.24
C ASP A 293 0.09 -3.66 -4.62
N PRO A 294 1.38 -3.29 -4.73
CA PRO A 294 1.97 -2.85 -6.00
C PRO A 294 1.94 -3.91 -7.10
N ASP A 295 1.85 -5.19 -6.74
CA ASP A 295 1.76 -6.29 -7.72
C ASP A 295 0.34 -6.43 -8.31
N ARG A 296 -0.65 -5.78 -7.67
CA ARG A 296 -2.06 -5.81 -8.04
C ARG A 296 -2.62 -4.39 -8.03
N PRO A 297 -2.16 -3.52 -8.94
CA PRO A 297 -2.48 -2.10 -8.89
C PRO A 297 -3.95 -1.83 -9.21
N ASN A 298 -4.49 -0.75 -8.65
CA ASN A 298 -5.85 -0.33 -8.95
C ASN A 298 -5.93 0.54 -10.22
N ASP A 299 -7.09 0.52 -10.86
CA ASP A 299 -7.51 1.53 -11.83
C ASP A 299 -8.49 2.48 -11.14
N ILE A 300 -8.32 3.79 -11.29
CA ILE A 300 -9.27 4.78 -10.77
C ILE A 300 -9.70 5.72 -11.88
N ARG A 301 -11.02 5.86 -12.05
CA ARG A 301 -11.65 6.92 -12.83
C ARG A 301 -12.48 7.79 -11.91
N ILE A 302 -12.25 9.10 -11.94
CA ILE A 302 -13.11 10.08 -11.26
C ILE A 302 -13.87 10.84 -12.35
N VAL A 303 -15.20 10.91 -12.21
CA VAL A 303 -16.10 11.65 -13.10
C VAL A 303 -16.82 12.72 -12.28
N LEU A 304 -16.63 13.97 -12.67
CA LEU A 304 -17.38 15.11 -12.16
C LEU A 304 -18.60 15.30 -13.07
N TRP A 305 -19.81 15.26 -12.51
CA TRP A 305 -21.04 15.34 -13.28
C TRP A 305 -22.04 16.37 -12.73
N ASN A 306 -22.82 16.97 -13.62
CA ASN A 306 -23.95 17.83 -13.31
C ASN A 306 -25.11 17.49 -14.27
N ALA A 307 -25.59 18.43 -15.09
CA ALA A 307 -26.50 18.13 -16.20
C ALA A 307 -25.82 17.28 -17.30
N SER A 308 -24.48 17.28 -17.34
CA SER A 308 -23.64 16.48 -18.23
C SER A 308 -22.31 16.16 -17.52
N VAL A 309 -21.37 15.47 -18.19
CA VAL A 309 -20.03 15.28 -17.63
C VAL A 309 -19.27 16.62 -17.66
N ALA A 310 -18.94 17.14 -16.48
CA ALA A 310 -18.22 18.40 -16.29
C ALA A 310 -16.70 18.23 -16.34
N GLY A 311 -16.19 17.03 -16.04
CA GLY A 311 -14.78 16.68 -16.12
C GLY A 311 -14.55 15.22 -15.75
N SER A 312 -13.41 14.66 -16.16
CA SER A 312 -13.04 13.30 -15.78
C SER A 312 -11.53 13.11 -15.81
N ILE A 313 -11.01 12.26 -14.93
CA ILE A 313 -9.61 11.82 -14.94
C ILE A 313 -9.60 10.29 -14.80
N GLU A 314 -8.71 9.63 -15.53
CA GLU A 314 -8.50 8.18 -15.46
C GLU A 314 -7.01 7.91 -15.26
N ARG A 315 -6.72 6.94 -14.39
CA ARG A 315 -5.42 6.31 -14.25
C ARG A 315 -5.62 4.79 -14.19
N ARG A 316 -4.75 4.05 -14.86
CA ARG A 316 -4.75 2.58 -14.87
C ARG A 316 -3.44 2.09 -14.31
N ASP A 317 -3.49 0.93 -13.68
CA ASP A 317 -2.33 0.28 -13.05
C ASP A 317 -1.51 1.28 -12.20
N MET A 318 -2.21 2.02 -11.33
CA MET A 318 -1.66 3.16 -10.61
C MET A 318 -0.45 2.79 -9.74
N GLY A 319 0.64 3.54 -9.93
CA GLY A 319 1.79 3.53 -9.02
C GLY A 319 1.64 4.55 -7.89
N PRO A 320 2.58 4.59 -6.92
CA PRO A 320 2.51 5.51 -5.77
C PRO A 320 2.38 6.99 -6.16
N ASP A 321 3.09 7.42 -7.20
CA ASP A 321 3.06 8.82 -7.67
C ASP A 321 1.72 9.20 -8.31
N ASP A 322 1.00 8.22 -8.90
CA ASP A 322 -0.32 8.45 -9.49
C ASP A 322 -1.36 8.79 -8.42
N TYR A 323 -1.28 8.16 -7.24
CA TYR A 323 -2.17 8.45 -6.12
C TYR A 323 -1.95 9.88 -5.60
N ALA A 324 -0.70 10.29 -5.41
CA ALA A 324 -0.36 11.64 -4.98
C ALA A 324 -0.81 12.70 -6.01
N ALA A 325 -0.62 12.43 -7.30
CA ALA A 325 -1.07 13.31 -8.37
C ALA A 325 -2.61 13.42 -8.42
N LEU A 326 -3.32 12.31 -8.21
CA LEU A 326 -4.79 12.27 -8.21
C LEU A 326 -5.37 12.98 -6.97
N GLU A 327 -4.74 12.82 -5.80
CA GLU A 327 -5.06 13.56 -4.57
C GLU A 327 -4.91 15.07 -4.79
N ALA A 328 -3.77 15.51 -5.31
CA ALA A 328 -3.52 16.93 -5.61
C ALA A 328 -4.53 17.50 -6.61
N TRP A 329 -4.89 16.72 -7.65
CA TRP A 329 -5.91 17.10 -8.62
C TRP A 329 -7.29 17.28 -7.96
N MET A 330 -7.69 16.37 -7.06
CA MET A 330 -8.97 16.46 -6.34
C MET A 330 -9.02 17.71 -5.44
N LEU A 331 -7.93 18.01 -4.72
CA LEU A 331 -7.85 19.16 -3.82
C LEU A 331 -7.93 20.51 -4.59
N ALA A 332 -7.41 20.54 -5.81
CA ALA A 332 -7.38 21.73 -6.68
C ALA A 332 -8.74 22.15 -7.27
N LEU A 333 -9.79 21.31 -7.20
CA LEU A 333 -11.11 21.63 -7.76
C LEU A 333 -11.73 22.89 -7.14
N SER A 334 -12.66 23.56 -7.83
CA SER A 334 -13.40 24.70 -7.26
C SER A 334 -14.44 24.24 -6.23
N ASN A 335 -14.66 25.02 -5.16
CA ASN A 335 -15.81 24.83 -4.28
C ASN A 335 -17.11 25.41 -4.88
N GLY A 336 -16.99 26.24 -5.93
CA GLY A 336 -18.11 26.80 -6.67
C GLY A 336 -18.49 25.90 -7.84
N THR A 337 -19.71 25.36 -7.80
CA THR A 337 -20.26 24.43 -8.80
C THR A 337 -21.59 24.96 -9.38
N SER A 338 -22.03 24.43 -10.53
CA SER A 338 -23.25 24.86 -11.23
C SER A 338 -23.81 23.78 -12.15
N GLY A 339 -25.06 23.93 -12.60
CA GLY A 339 -25.76 22.95 -13.43
C GLY A 339 -26.78 22.11 -12.64
N GLY A 340 -27.62 21.35 -13.34
CA GLY A 340 -28.59 20.44 -12.74
C GLY A 340 -27.99 19.11 -12.27
N THR A 341 -28.81 18.22 -11.70
CA THR A 341 -28.38 16.96 -11.08
C THR A 341 -28.84 15.76 -11.93
N SER A 342 -28.11 15.43 -13.00
CA SER A 342 -28.49 14.33 -13.91
C SER A 342 -27.77 13.03 -13.57
N PHE A 343 -28.47 12.07 -12.97
CA PHE A 343 -27.89 10.77 -12.62
C PHE A 343 -27.38 10.01 -13.86
N ASP A 344 -28.00 10.25 -15.02
CA ASP A 344 -27.58 9.68 -16.30
C ASP A 344 -26.11 10.01 -16.65
N ALA A 345 -25.66 11.22 -16.29
CA ALA A 345 -24.31 11.68 -16.59
C ALA A 345 -23.26 10.93 -15.76
N ALA A 346 -23.57 10.57 -14.50
CA ALA A 346 -22.70 9.87 -13.57
C ALA A 346 -22.19 8.52 -14.11
N PHE A 347 -23.04 7.79 -14.82
CA PHE A 347 -22.76 6.44 -15.34
C PHE A 347 -22.35 6.42 -16.81
N SER A 348 -22.35 7.56 -17.50
CA SER A 348 -22.09 7.64 -18.94
C SER A 348 -20.72 7.09 -19.37
N GLN A 349 -19.72 7.16 -18.48
CA GLN A 349 -18.35 6.70 -18.74
C GLN A 349 -18.01 5.35 -18.08
N ALA A 350 -18.88 4.78 -17.24
CA ALA A 350 -18.58 3.59 -16.45
C ALA A 350 -18.37 2.34 -17.33
N GLY A 351 -19.22 2.14 -18.35
CA GLY A 351 -19.11 0.99 -19.25
C GLY A 351 -17.78 0.95 -20.01
N ALA A 352 -17.35 2.09 -20.54
CA ALA A 352 -16.07 2.20 -21.25
C ALA A 352 -14.86 1.98 -20.31
N PHE A 353 -14.95 2.48 -19.07
CA PHE A 353 -13.90 2.30 -18.06
C PHE A 353 -13.69 0.82 -17.74
N PHE A 354 -14.79 0.13 -17.41
CA PHE A 354 -14.77 -1.28 -17.01
C PHE A 354 -14.47 -2.26 -18.14
N ALA A 355 -14.72 -1.89 -19.40
CA ALA A 355 -14.30 -2.70 -20.54
C ALA A 355 -12.76 -2.82 -20.63
N GLY A 356 -12.02 -1.79 -20.19
CA GLY A 356 -10.56 -1.77 -20.17
C GLY A 356 -9.92 -2.33 -18.90
N SER A 357 -10.70 -2.72 -17.89
CA SER A 357 -10.18 -3.05 -16.56
C SER A 357 -9.85 -4.54 -16.33
N GLY A 358 -9.91 -5.37 -17.38
CA GLY A 358 -9.65 -6.81 -17.27
C GLY A 358 -10.54 -7.51 -16.24
N ASP A 359 -9.92 -8.35 -15.42
CA ASP A 359 -10.57 -9.16 -14.38
C ASP A 359 -10.64 -8.48 -13.00
N LYS A 360 -10.22 -7.21 -12.90
CA LYS A 360 -10.22 -6.43 -11.66
C LYS A 360 -11.62 -6.34 -11.05
N ARG A 361 -11.69 -6.25 -9.72
CA ARG A 361 -12.93 -5.97 -8.97
C ARG A 361 -13.50 -4.64 -9.42
N ARG A 362 -14.78 -4.57 -9.79
CA ARG A 362 -15.40 -3.31 -10.25
C ARG A 362 -16.23 -2.68 -9.14
N ILE A 363 -15.92 -1.42 -8.82
CA ILE A 363 -16.60 -0.63 -7.79
C ILE A 363 -17.04 0.69 -8.41
N VAL A 364 -18.25 1.13 -8.06
CA VAL A 364 -18.76 2.46 -8.33
C VAL A 364 -19.06 3.15 -6.99
N ILE A 365 -18.49 4.34 -6.81
CA ILE A 365 -18.88 5.27 -5.75
C ILE A 365 -19.74 6.35 -6.40
N PHE A 366 -20.98 6.45 -5.96
CA PHE A 366 -21.93 7.44 -6.45
C PHE A 366 -22.28 8.43 -5.32
N VAL A 367 -21.76 9.66 -5.42
CA VAL A 367 -22.00 10.72 -4.43
C VAL A 367 -22.88 11.79 -5.05
N THR A 368 -23.96 12.15 -4.36
CA THR A 368 -24.92 13.19 -4.75
C THR A 368 -25.53 13.85 -3.51
N ASP A 369 -26.34 14.88 -3.66
CA ASP A 369 -27.23 15.34 -2.60
C ASP A 369 -28.56 14.56 -2.56
N GLY A 370 -28.87 13.73 -3.56
CA GLY A 370 -30.00 12.80 -3.56
C GLY A 370 -31.24 13.27 -4.33
N GLU A 371 -31.22 14.48 -4.90
CA GLU A 371 -32.36 15.05 -5.62
C GLU A 371 -32.09 15.17 -7.14
N PRO A 372 -32.45 14.17 -7.95
CA PRO A 372 -32.20 14.19 -9.38
C PRO A 372 -33.07 15.24 -10.10
N SER A 373 -32.46 15.95 -11.05
CA SER A 373 -33.11 16.95 -11.89
C SER A 373 -32.62 16.85 -13.35
N PRO A 374 -33.45 16.35 -14.28
CA PRO A 374 -34.81 15.83 -14.08
C PRO A 374 -34.84 14.45 -13.41
N VAL A 375 -35.95 14.11 -12.74
CA VAL A 375 -36.16 12.78 -12.11
C VAL A 375 -36.05 11.63 -13.12
N SER A 376 -36.43 11.85 -14.39
CA SER A 376 -36.29 10.85 -15.46
C SER A 376 -34.85 10.46 -15.77
N SER A 377 -33.85 11.19 -15.25
CA SER A 377 -32.44 10.80 -15.35
C SER A 377 -32.10 9.53 -14.55
N VAL A 378 -32.90 9.17 -13.54
CA VAL A 378 -32.74 7.94 -12.75
C VAL A 378 -32.99 6.70 -13.63
N ASP A 379 -34.09 6.67 -14.38
CA ASP A 379 -34.42 5.57 -15.30
C ASP A 379 -33.33 5.37 -16.36
N ALA A 380 -32.76 6.48 -16.86
CA ALA A 380 -31.67 6.45 -17.83
C ALA A 380 -30.36 5.90 -17.23
N ALA A 381 -30.05 6.27 -15.98
CA ALA A 381 -28.93 5.69 -15.24
C ALA A 381 -29.11 4.18 -15.00
N LEU A 382 -30.30 3.75 -14.56
CA LEU A 382 -30.63 2.33 -14.37
C LEU A 382 -30.49 1.51 -15.66
N ALA A 383 -30.91 2.08 -16.79
CA ALA A 383 -30.73 1.45 -18.09
C ALA A 383 -29.24 1.23 -18.43
N LYS A 384 -28.35 2.17 -18.07
CA LYS A 384 -26.90 2.01 -18.25
C LYS A 384 -26.31 0.99 -17.27
N ILE A 385 -26.68 1.06 -16.00
CA ILE A 385 -26.25 0.11 -14.95
C ILE A 385 -26.55 -1.33 -15.36
N ALA A 386 -27.74 -1.59 -15.93
CA ALA A 386 -28.14 -2.91 -16.40
C ALA A 386 -27.26 -3.48 -17.54
N THR A 387 -26.44 -2.64 -18.19
CA THR A 387 -25.49 -3.05 -19.24
C THR A 387 -24.05 -3.16 -18.77
N LEU A 388 -23.74 -2.71 -17.55
CA LEU A 388 -22.39 -2.76 -17.00
C LEU A 388 -21.99 -4.22 -16.71
N PRO A 389 -20.69 -4.56 -16.82
CA PRO A 389 -20.17 -5.76 -16.18
C PRO A 389 -20.52 -5.75 -14.68
N PRO A 390 -20.64 -6.91 -14.02
CA PRO A 390 -20.94 -6.97 -12.59
C PRO A 390 -20.02 -6.05 -11.78
N ALA A 391 -20.62 -5.09 -11.08
CA ALA A 391 -19.94 -4.06 -10.30
C ALA A 391 -20.77 -3.71 -9.05
N ASP A 392 -20.08 -3.42 -7.96
CA ASP A 392 -20.69 -2.98 -6.70
C ASP A 392 -20.93 -1.47 -6.80
N ILE A 393 -22.16 -1.00 -6.55
CA ILE A 393 -22.54 0.41 -6.68
C ILE A 393 -23.01 0.91 -5.31
N PHE A 394 -22.22 1.79 -4.73
CA PHE A 394 -22.46 2.38 -3.42
C PHE A 394 -22.97 3.82 -3.57
N GLY A 395 -24.15 4.10 -2.99
CA GLY A 395 -24.78 5.41 -3.03
C GLY A 395 -24.55 6.21 -1.75
N PHE A 396 -24.20 7.49 -1.89
CA PHE A 396 -24.00 8.41 -0.75
C PHE A 396 -24.75 9.71 -0.98
N ASN A 397 -25.51 10.13 0.04
CA ASN A 397 -26.17 11.44 0.05
C ASN A 397 -25.39 12.42 0.92
N ILE A 398 -25.16 13.64 0.41
CA ILE A 398 -24.70 14.76 1.22
C ILE A 398 -25.86 15.69 1.51
N ALA A 399 -26.11 15.90 2.81
CA ALA A 399 -27.07 16.80 3.43
C ALA A 399 -28.56 16.43 3.34
N LEU A 400 -29.10 15.98 2.20
CA LEU A 400 -30.54 15.67 2.13
C LEU A 400 -30.82 14.25 2.63
N ALA A 401 -31.79 14.14 3.54
CA ALA A 401 -32.16 12.88 4.20
C ALA A 401 -33.00 11.94 3.32
N ASP A 402 -33.60 12.43 2.24
CA ASP A 402 -34.35 11.58 1.31
C ASP A 402 -33.38 10.80 0.40
N THR A 403 -33.29 9.50 0.64
CA THR A 403 -32.42 8.59 -0.10
C THR A 403 -33.16 7.82 -1.19
N SER A 404 -34.47 8.07 -1.40
CA SER A 404 -35.33 7.23 -2.24
C SER A 404 -34.86 7.05 -3.68
N TYR A 405 -34.21 8.05 -4.28
CA TYR A 405 -33.63 7.96 -5.62
C TYR A 405 -32.24 7.32 -5.61
N THR A 406 -31.38 7.72 -4.69
CA THR A 406 -30.03 7.16 -4.54
C THR A 406 -30.08 5.66 -4.22
N ALA A 407 -31.04 5.22 -3.40
CA ALA A 407 -31.27 3.82 -3.04
C ALA A 407 -31.76 2.97 -4.21
N GLN A 408 -32.22 3.57 -5.31
CA GLN A 408 -32.51 2.82 -6.55
C GLN A 408 -31.25 2.53 -7.35
N ILE A 409 -30.25 3.40 -7.25
CA ILE A 409 -28.95 3.26 -7.93
C ILE A 409 -28.03 2.32 -7.16
N ASP A 410 -28.08 2.39 -5.82
CA ASP A 410 -27.35 1.52 -4.91
C ASP A 410 -27.75 0.05 -5.09
N ASN A 411 -26.76 -0.84 -5.27
CA ASN A 411 -26.99 -2.27 -5.42
C ASN A 411 -26.39 -3.12 -4.29
N THR A 412 -25.98 -2.47 -3.20
CA THR A 412 -25.32 -3.04 -2.02
C THR A 412 -26.21 -2.95 -0.77
N PRO A 413 -27.48 -3.36 -0.79
CA PRO A 413 -28.54 -2.96 0.16
C PRO A 413 -28.29 -3.22 1.67
N VAL A 414 -27.23 -3.95 2.01
CA VAL A 414 -26.79 -4.21 3.39
C VAL A 414 -26.18 -2.97 4.06
N ASP A 415 -25.62 -2.02 3.31
CA ASP A 415 -25.09 -0.76 3.85
C ASP A 415 -26.10 0.40 3.84
N GLY A 416 -27.11 0.33 2.97
CA GLY A 416 -28.06 1.42 2.77
C GLY A 416 -27.38 2.65 2.16
N VAL A 417 -28.09 3.78 2.13
CA VAL A 417 -27.51 5.05 1.63
C VAL A 417 -27.17 5.94 2.80
N PRO A 418 -25.87 6.16 3.13
CA PRO A 418 -25.49 7.08 4.20
C PRO A 418 -25.89 8.51 3.86
N VAL A 419 -26.34 9.25 4.88
CA VAL A 419 -26.66 10.69 4.79
C VAL A 419 -25.62 11.48 5.57
N ILE A 420 -24.71 12.12 4.84
CA ILE A 420 -23.56 12.83 5.42
C ILE A 420 -23.94 14.30 5.72
N PRO A 421 -23.69 14.81 6.93
CA PRO A 421 -23.89 16.22 7.23
C PRO A 421 -23.07 17.16 6.32
N PRO A 422 -23.62 18.30 5.89
CA PRO A 422 -22.89 19.22 5.02
C PRO A 422 -21.65 19.79 5.73
N GLY A 423 -20.46 19.58 5.15
CA GLY A 423 -19.20 20.05 5.71
C GLY A 423 -18.47 19.03 6.60
N ASP A 424 -19.10 17.89 6.93
CA ASP A 424 -18.46 16.85 7.74
C ASP A 424 -17.61 15.91 6.87
N THR A 425 -16.33 16.22 6.79
CA THR A 425 -15.36 15.45 6.00
C THR A 425 -15.09 14.08 6.62
N GLN A 426 -15.11 13.97 7.95
CA GLN A 426 -14.78 12.70 8.63
C GLN A 426 -15.92 11.70 8.49
N ALA A 427 -17.17 12.15 8.63
CA ALA A 427 -18.33 11.31 8.35
C ALA A 427 -18.36 10.82 6.89
N LEU A 428 -17.94 11.66 5.93
CA LEU A 428 -17.82 11.24 4.53
C LEU A 428 -16.74 10.17 4.35
N ILE A 429 -15.54 10.37 4.91
CA ILE A 429 -14.45 9.38 4.83
C ILE A 429 -14.89 8.05 5.42
N ALA A 430 -15.48 8.07 6.62
CA ALA A 430 -15.97 6.87 7.30
C ALA A 430 -17.03 6.13 6.45
N SER A 431 -17.96 6.88 5.83
CA SER A 431 -18.97 6.30 4.94
C SER A 431 -18.33 5.68 3.69
N LEU A 432 -17.42 6.40 3.03
CA LEU A 432 -16.77 5.94 1.80
C LEU A 432 -15.90 4.69 2.02
N ARG A 433 -15.22 4.58 3.17
CA ARG A 433 -14.48 3.36 3.55
C ARG A 433 -15.35 2.12 3.54
N GLY A 434 -16.66 2.27 3.80
CA GLY A 434 -17.63 1.18 3.80
C GLY A 434 -17.70 0.44 2.46
N ALA A 435 -17.40 1.13 1.36
CA ALA A 435 -17.38 0.54 0.01
C ALA A 435 -16.22 -0.44 -0.23
N PHE A 436 -15.18 -0.40 0.60
CA PHE A 436 -13.91 -1.09 0.37
C PHE A 436 -13.64 -2.25 1.34
N GLY A 437 -14.23 -2.23 2.54
CA GLY A 437 -13.92 -3.19 3.61
C GLY A 437 -14.79 -4.46 3.64
N ASN A 438 -14.39 -5.44 4.45
CA ASN A 438 -15.11 -6.70 4.71
C ASN A 438 -16.29 -6.57 5.70
N GLY A 439 -16.83 -5.36 5.84
CA GLY A 439 -17.80 -4.97 6.85
C GLY A 439 -17.18 -4.15 8.00
N PRO A 440 -18.01 -3.45 8.79
CA PRO A 440 -17.55 -2.68 9.93
C PRO A 440 -17.13 -3.58 11.09
N ASP A 441 -16.16 -3.11 11.86
CA ASP A 441 -15.86 -3.64 13.19
C ASP A 441 -16.78 -2.97 14.22
N MET A 442 -16.99 -3.64 15.35
CA MET A 442 -17.81 -3.09 16.43
C MET A 442 -16.96 -2.20 17.34
N ASN A 443 -17.53 -1.08 17.78
CA ASN A 443 -16.93 -0.23 18.79
C ASN A 443 -16.78 -0.98 20.13
N PRO A 444 -15.57 -1.04 20.73
CA PRO A 444 -15.31 -1.76 21.97
C PRO A 444 -16.16 -1.32 23.17
N ALA A 445 -16.55 -0.05 23.24
CA ALA A 445 -17.46 0.43 24.28
C ALA A 445 -18.84 -0.25 24.19
N HIS A 446 -19.34 -0.48 22.97
CA HIS A 446 -20.58 -1.20 22.72
C HIS A 446 -20.46 -2.68 23.04
N ILE A 447 -19.33 -3.32 22.72
CA ILE A 447 -19.05 -4.72 23.09
C ILE A 447 -19.14 -4.89 24.61
N ILE A 448 -18.40 -4.07 25.37
CA ILE A 448 -18.38 -4.14 26.83
C ILE A 448 -19.76 -3.85 27.39
N ARG A 449 -20.44 -2.81 26.89
CA ARG A 449 -21.79 -2.46 27.35
C ARG A 449 -22.77 -3.61 27.12
N GLU A 450 -22.70 -4.28 25.97
CA GLU A 450 -23.57 -5.42 25.69
C GLU A 450 -23.30 -6.59 26.64
N CYS A 451 -22.02 -6.88 26.93
CA CYS A 451 -21.65 -7.88 27.94
C CYS A 451 -22.26 -7.58 29.32
N LEU A 452 -22.35 -6.29 29.70
CA LEU A 452 -22.97 -5.87 30.96
C LEU A 452 -24.50 -5.97 30.91
N THR A 453 -25.14 -5.55 29.81
CA THR A 453 -26.60 -5.33 29.78
C THR A 453 -27.43 -6.47 29.20
N ASN A 454 -26.86 -7.33 28.35
CA ASN A 454 -27.62 -8.36 27.65
C ASN A 454 -28.18 -9.39 28.65
N ARG A 455 -29.48 -9.69 28.59
CA ARG A 455 -30.16 -10.58 29.54
C ARG A 455 -30.13 -12.05 29.17
N ASP A 456 -29.88 -12.38 27.91
CA ASP A 456 -29.88 -13.75 27.41
C ASP A 456 -28.55 -14.45 27.69
N TRP A 457 -27.44 -13.72 27.53
CA TRP A 457 -26.08 -14.28 27.68
C TRP A 457 -25.10 -13.40 28.47
N GLY A 458 -25.43 -12.12 28.71
CA GLY A 458 -24.60 -11.17 29.45
C GLY A 458 -24.82 -11.22 30.96
N LEU A 459 -24.37 -10.17 31.66
CA LEU A 459 -24.55 -10.02 33.11
C LEU A 459 -25.96 -9.51 33.50
N GLY A 460 -26.76 -9.05 32.53
CA GLY A 460 -28.16 -8.66 32.74
C GLY A 460 -28.39 -7.36 33.53
N TYR A 461 -27.39 -6.49 33.66
CA TYR A 461 -27.56 -5.17 34.29
C TYR A 461 -28.53 -4.28 33.51
N GLY A 462 -29.24 -3.40 34.22
CA GLY A 462 -30.09 -2.39 33.60
C GLY A 462 -29.27 -1.35 32.85
N SER A 463 -29.80 -0.82 31.74
CA SER A 463 -29.17 0.28 31.01
C SER A 463 -28.96 1.55 31.84
N VAL A 464 -29.76 1.71 32.90
CA VAL A 464 -29.64 2.81 33.87
C VAL A 464 -28.47 2.63 34.85
N GLU A 465 -27.88 1.45 34.92
CA GLU A 465 -26.70 1.14 35.75
C GLU A 465 -25.39 1.38 34.96
N VAL A 466 -25.48 1.79 33.69
CA VAL A 466 -24.34 2.17 32.85
C VAL A 466 -24.25 3.69 32.78
N GLY A 467 -23.08 4.23 33.14
CA GLY A 467 -22.80 5.65 33.23
C GLY A 467 -22.53 6.34 31.89
N ALA A 468 -22.40 7.67 31.94
CA ALA A 468 -22.24 8.50 30.75
C ALA A 468 -20.85 8.39 30.10
N SER A 469 -19.83 7.90 30.83
CA SER A 469 -18.48 7.73 30.28
C SER A 469 -18.43 6.80 29.08
N PHE A 470 -19.37 5.86 28.97
CA PHE A 470 -19.46 4.95 27.82
C PHE A 470 -19.67 5.72 26.50
N ALA A 471 -20.50 6.76 26.49
CA ALA A 471 -20.72 7.57 25.29
C ALA A 471 -19.43 8.31 24.89
N THR A 472 -18.75 8.90 25.87
CA THR A 472 -17.47 9.60 25.64
C THR A 472 -16.37 8.64 25.16
N ALA A 473 -16.30 7.43 25.71
CA ALA A 473 -15.39 6.40 25.25
C ALA A 473 -15.73 5.94 23.83
N ALA A 474 -17.02 5.76 23.52
CA ALA A 474 -17.47 5.38 22.18
C ALA A 474 -17.08 6.44 21.13
N ASP A 475 -17.29 7.73 21.42
CA ASP A 475 -16.89 8.84 20.55
C ASP A 475 -15.38 8.85 20.30
N THR A 476 -14.59 8.66 21.37
CA THR A 476 -13.13 8.65 21.29
C THR A 476 -12.63 7.48 20.45
N LEU A 477 -13.14 6.26 20.68
CA LEU A 477 -12.76 5.07 19.92
C LEU A 477 -13.18 5.17 18.45
N TYR A 478 -14.34 5.76 18.17
CA TYR A 478 -14.80 6.02 16.82
C TYR A 478 -13.88 7.00 16.09
N ALA A 479 -13.53 8.12 16.72
CA ALA A 479 -12.59 9.10 16.17
C ALA A 479 -11.19 8.50 15.96
N GLU A 480 -10.77 7.57 16.83
CA GLU A 480 -9.52 6.82 16.70
C GLU A 480 -9.57 5.72 15.63
N GLY A 481 -10.74 5.39 15.08
CA GLY A 481 -10.90 4.24 14.17
C GLY A 481 -10.59 2.91 14.85
N PHE A 482 -10.87 2.78 16.15
CA PHE A 482 -10.51 1.62 16.97
C PHE A 482 -11.68 0.63 17.06
N GLY A 483 -11.92 -0.11 15.99
CA GLY A 483 -12.93 -1.18 15.94
C GLY A 483 -12.35 -2.55 16.30
N LEU A 484 -13.16 -3.43 16.88
CA LEU A 484 -12.82 -4.83 17.13
C LEU A 484 -13.86 -5.78 16.53
N SER A 485 -13.38 -6.93 16.02
CA SER A 485 -14.21 -8.07 15.66
C SER A 485 -13.78 -9.28 16.47
N LEU A 486 -14.61 -9.67 17.43
CA LEU A 486 -14.34 -10.78 18.35
C LEU A 486 -15.48 -11.79 18.30
N ILE A 487 -15.12 -13.07 18.38
CA ILE A 487 -16.07 -14.15 18.63
C ILE A 487 -15.98 -14.48 20.11
N TRP A 488 -17.10 -14.36 20.82
CA TRP A 488 -17.21 -14.85 22.19
C TRP A 488 -17.81 -16.24 22.20
N GLN A 489 -17.15 -17.16 22.92
CA GLN A 489 -17.60 -18.52 23.14
C GLN A 489 -17.70 -18.75 24.66
N GLN A 490 -18.68 -19.56 25.08
CA GLN A 490 -18.97 -19.83 26.50
C GLN A 490 -17.94 -20.72 27.21
N ASP A 491 -16.84 -21.07 26.54
CA ASP A 491 -15.69 -21.74 27.14
C ASP A 491 -14.81 -20.79 27.97
N SER A 492 -15.01 -19.47 27.86
CA SER A 492 -14.39 -18.42 28.67
C SER A 492 -15.42 -17.64 29.50
N SER A 493 -15.02 -17.15 30.68
CA SER A 493 -15.92 -16.30 31.49
C SER A 493 -16.10 -14.93 30.83
N ILE A 494 -17.26 -14.31 31.05
CA ILE A 494 -17.56 -12.99 30.48
C ILE A 494 -16.61 -11.91 31.01
N GLU A 495 -16.14 -12.03 32.25
CA GLU A 495 -15.16 -11.13 32.84
C GLU A 495 -13.79 -11.24 32.14
N ALA A 496 -13.37 -12.47 31.79
CA ALA A 496 -12.14 -12.67 31.02
C ALA A 496 -12.26 -12.10 29.60
N PHE A 497 -13.45 -12.20 28.98
CA PHE A 497 -13.72 -11.59 27.69
C PHE A 497 -13.71 -10.05 27.77
N ILE A 498 -14.37 -9.46 28.78
CA ILE A 498 -14.33 -8.01 29.02
C ILE A 498 -12.89 -7.54 29.27
N ALA A 499 -12.11 -8.27 30.07
CA ALA A 499 -10.70 -7.95 30.33
C ALA A 499 -9.88 -7.94 29.03
N SER A 500 -10.08 -8.95 28.16
CA SER A 500 -9.46 -8.96 26.83
C SER A 500 -9.81 -7.72 26.03
N VAL A 501 -11.09 -7.32 25.96
CA VAL A 501 -11.50 -6.10 25.25
C VAL A 501 -10.85 -4.84 25.84
N LEU A 502 -10.79 -4.73 27.17
CA LEU A 502 -10.13 -3.62 27.87
C LEU A 502 -8.62 -3.55 27.56
N ASP A 503 -7.94 -4.69 27.49
CA ASP A 503 -6.52 -4.77 27.13
C ASP A 503 -6.25 -4.31 25.69
N HIS A 504 -7.18 -4.54 24.75
CA HIS A 504 -7.06 -4.03 23.38
C HIS A 504 -7.07 -2.50 23.37
N ILE A 505 -8.05 -1.87 24.04
CA ILE A 505 -8.25 -0.42 23.97
C ILE A 505 -7.46 0.40 25.00
N ASP A 506 -6.76 -0.26 25.93
CA ASP A 506 -6.08 0.34 27.08
C ASP A 506 -7.07 1.17 27.92
N ALA A 507 -7.94 0.47 28.64
CA ALA A 507 -9.00 1.08 29.43
C ALA A 507 -9.23 0.36 30.76
N THR A 508 -9.88 1.06 31.68
CA THR A 508 -10.33 0.48 32.96
C THR A 508 -11.84 0.60 33.09
N LEU A 509 -12.48 -0.51 33.44
CA LEU A 509 -13.90 -0.58 33.79
C LEU A 509 -14.03 -0.63 35.32
N PHE A 510 -14.89 0.21 35.89
CA PHE A 510 -15.12 0.25 37.33
C PHE A 510 -16.55 0.70 37.65
N ILE A 511 -16.96 0.50 38.90
CA ILE A 511 -18.21 1.05 39.41
C ILE A 511 -17.86 2.33 40.17
N ASP A 512 -18.40 3.47 39.73
CA ASP A 512 -18.27 4.73 40.45
C ASP A 512 -19.00 4.60 41.80
N ARG A 513 -18.27 4.84 42.88
CA ARG A 513 -18.75 4.58 44.25
C ARG A 513 -19.78 5.60 44.73
N ARG A 514 -19.85 6.76 44.07
CA ARG A 514 -20.78 7.84 44.41
C ARG A 514 -22.09 7.68 43.65
N THR A 515 -22.03 7.29 42.38
CA THR A 515 -23.21 7.13 41.53
C THR A 515 -23.75 5.69 41.53
N GLY A 516 -22.91 4.70 41.83
CA GLY A 516 -23.22 3.27 41.73
C GLY A 516 -23.27 2.77 40.29
N LEU A 517 -22.83 3.57 39.31
CA LEU A 517 -22.90 3.27 37.90
C LEU A 517 -21.59 2.65 37.40
N TRP A 518 -21.70 1.76 36.42
CA TRP A 518 -20.55 1.30 35.64
C TRP A 518 -20.02 2.45 34.80
N GLU A 519 -18.74 2.75 34.97
CA GLU A 519 -18.01 3.76 34.19
C GLU A 519 -16.77 3.10 33.56
N ILE A 520 -16.41 3.58 32.38
CA ILE A 520 -15.22 3.19 31.64
C ILE A 520 -14.30 4.39 31.48
N ARG A 521 -12.99 4.17 31.59
CA ARG A 521 -11.98 5.21 31.38
C ARG A 521 -10.89 4.70 30.45
N LEU A 522 -10.75 5.37 29.30
CA LEU A 522 -9.66 5.13 28.36
C LEU A 522 -8.38 5.78 28.90
N ILE A 523 -7.24 5.11 28.73
CA ILE A 523 -5.93 5.64 29.11
C ILE A 523 -5.39 6.46 27.93
N ARG A 524 -5.49 7.79 28.03
CA ARG A 524 -5.11 8.75 26.98
C ARG A 524 -4.37 9.97 27.55
N ALA A 525 -3.80 10.78 26.66
CA ALA A 525 -3.13 12.05 26.95
C ALA A 525 -4.15 13.22 27.05
N ASP A 526 -5.18 13.07 27.86
CA ASP A 526 -6.36 13.96 27.91
C ASP A 526 -6.34 14.96 29.07
N TYR A 527 -5.18 15.17 29.70
CA TYR A 527 -5.02 16.04 30.86
C TYR A 527 -3.94 17.12 30.66
N VAL A 528 -4.08 18.22 31.41
CA VAL A 528 -3.04 19.26 31.52
C VAL A 528 -2.31 19.04 32.83
N ALA A 529 -1.02 18.68 32.76
CA ALA A 529 -0.23 18.28 33.93
C ALA A 529 -0.28 19.29 35.10
N ALA A 530 -0.27 20.59 34.81
CA ALA A 530 -0.34 21.64 35.83
C ALA A 530 -1.64 21.64 36.65
N ASN A 531 -2.74 21.12 36.09
CA ASN A 531 -4.05 21.10 36.73
C ASN A 531 -4.29 19.86 37.59
N LEU A 532 -3.38 18.88 37.54
CA LEU A 532 -3.51 17.64 38.28
C LEU A 532 -3.32 17.85 39.79
N PRO A 533 -4.05 17.09 40.63
CA PRO A 533 -3.91 17.15 42.08
C PRO A 533 -2.50 16.74 42.50
N LEU A 534 -1.88 17.55 43.37
CA LEU A 534 -0.53 17.35 43.87
C LEU A 534 -0.55 16.52 45.15
N PHE A 535 0.14 15.38 45.13
CA PHE A 535 0.39 14.53 46.26
C PHE A 535 1.86 14.64 46.70
N ASP A 536 2.06 15.02 47.97
CA ASP A 536 3.35 15.28 48.59
C ASP A 536 3.37 14.80 50.05
N GLU A 537 4.41 15.15 50.81
CA GLU A 537 4.55 14.72 52.21
C GLU A 537 3.42 15.19 53.15
N THR A 538 2.54 16.10 52.72
CA THR A 538 1.38 16.55 53.52
C THR A 538 0.17 15.64 53.41
N ASN A 539 0.08 14.85 52.34
CA ASN A 539 -1.11 14.06 52.02
C ASN A 539 -0.83 12.59 51.68
N VAL A 540 0.43 12.24 51.45
CA VAL A 540 0.91 10.85 51.42
C VAL A 540 1.30 10.42 52.83
N VAL A 541 0.59 9.42 53.36
CA VAL A 541 0.78 8.84 54.70
C VAL A 541 1.88 7.80 54.70
N ASP A 542 1.96 6.97 53.65
CA ASP A 542 3.02 5.98 53.45
C ASP A 542 3.46 5.99 51.99
N TRP A 543 4.78 6.02 51.78
CA TRP A 543 5.40 6.04 50.46
C TRP A 543 5.67 4.63 49.91
N GLY A 544 5.41 3.58 50.70
CA GLY A 544 5.49 2.19 50.28
C GLY A 544 6.79 1.82 49.57
N ARG A 545 6.68 1.06 48.48
CA ARG A 545 7.82 0.67 47.62
C ARG A 545 7.60 1.27 46.23
N LEU A 546 8.40 2.27 45.90
CA LEU A 546 8.49 2.85 44.56
C LEU A 546 9.80 2.40 43.91
N GLY A 547 9.76 1.96 42.66
CA GLY A 547 10.93 1.46 41.93
C GLY A 547 10.81 1.59 40.41
N ARG A 548 11.95 1.65 39.75
CA ARG A 548 12.07 1.60 38.28
C ARG A 548 12.64 0.24 37.88
N ARG A 549 12.22 -0.27 36.73
CA ARG A 549 12.84 -1.47 36.12
C ARG A 549 14.29 -1.18 35.74
N ALA A 550 15.16 -2.19 35.82
CA ALA A 550 16.53 -2.05 35.37
C ALA A 550 16.57 -1.85 33.85
N PRO A 551 17.51 -1.05 33.31
CA PRO A 551 17.63 -0.86 31.86
C PRO A 551 17.83 -2.15 31.07
N SER A 552 18.43 -3.18 31.69
CA SER A 552 18.62 -4.51 31.09
C SER A 552 17.34 -5.32 30.89
N ASP A 553 16.24 -4.91 31.53
CA ASP A 553 14.96 -5.64 31.52
C ASP A 553 13.91 -4.93 30.64
N LEU A 554 14.31 -3.86 29.93
CA LEU A 554 13.43 -3.06 29.10
C LEU A 554 13.28 -3.69 27.71
N VAL A 555 12.03 -3.74 27.24
CA VAL A 555 11.69 -4.23 25.91
C VAL A 555 12.04 -3.15 24.89
N ASN A 556 12.79 -3.50 23.84
CA ASN A 556 13.13 -2.58 22.75
C ASN A 556 12.46 -2.96 21.41
N SER A 557 11.71 -4.07 21.39
CA SER A 557 10.88 -4.49 20.27
C SER A 557 9.56 -5.11 20.75
N VAL A 558 8.44 -4.72 20.16
CA VAL A 558 7.12 -5.34 20.43
C VAL A 558 6.64 -6.00 19.15
N ILE A 559 6.09 -7.20 19.26
CA ILE A 559 5.41 -7.94 18.20
C ILE A 559 3.94 -8.05 18.57
N VAL A 560 3.04 -7.49 17.77
CA VAL A 560 1.59 -7.65 17.94
C VAL A 560 1.08 -8.68 16.96
N ARG A 561 0.41 -9.72 17.46
CA ARG A 561 -0.37 -10.67 16.66
C ARG A 561 -1.83 -10.25 16.61
N PHE A 562 -2.41 -10.26 15.42
CA PHE A 562 -3.80 -9.86 15.15
C PHE A 562 -4.44 -10.80 14.10
N THR A 563 -5.74 -10.71 13.88
CA THR A 563 -6.45 -11.59 12.92
C THR A 563 -6.71 -10.84 11.63
N ASP A 564 -5.98 -11.12 10.55
CA ASP A 564 -6.10 -10.35 9.30
C ASP A 564 -7.51 -10.45 8.67
N ALA A 565 -8.07 -9.31 8.25
CA ALA A 565 -9.39 -9.22 7.67
C ALA A 565 -9.54 -9.94 6.32
N GLY A 566 -8.47 -9.97 5.51
CA GLY A 566 -8.50 -10.52 4.16
C GLY A 566 -8.34 -12.03 4.12
N THR A 567 -7.49 -12.57 4.99
CA THR A 567 -7.18 -14.01 5.06
C THR A 567 -7.93 -14.76 6.15
N ASP A 568 -8.48 -14.06 7.15
CA ASP A 568 -8.99 -14.64 8.40
C ASP A 568 -7.92 -15.48 9.16
N GLU A 569 -6.63 -15.25 8.89
CA GLU A 569 -5.50 -15.93 9.53
C GLU A 569 -4.74 -15.00 10.50
N THR A 570 -3.97 -15.57 11.43
CA THR A 570 -3.16 -14.79 12.38
C THR A 570 -1.97 -14.14 11.68
N ALA A 571 -1.99 -12.82 11.63
CA ALA A 571 -0.91 -11.98 11.14
C ALA A 571 -0.18 -11.28 12.29
N ALA A 572 1.01 -10.74 12.01
CA ALA A 572 1.74 -9.95 12.99
C ALA A 572 2.40 -8.74 12.36
N VAL A 573 2.67 -7.81 13.26
CA VAL A 573 3.43 -6.60 13.04
C VAL A 573 4.41 -6.45 14.19
N SER A 574 5.50 -5.75 13.96
CA SER A 574 6.41 -5.38 15.03
C SER A 574 6.78 -3.93 14.90
N VAL A 575 7.34 -3.41 15.98
CA VAL A 575 7.81 -2.05 16.11
C VAL A 575 9.06 -2.18 16.97
N THR A 576 10.15 -1.54 16.56
CA THR A 576 11.45 -1.64 17.22
C THR A 576 12.05 -0.25 17.41
N ASP A 577 12.58 0.02 18.60
CA ASP A 577 13.34 1.23 18.90
C ASP A 577 14.80 1.03 18.47
N THR A 578 15.13 1.46 17.24
CA THR A 578 16.47 1.27 16.64
C THR A 578 17.57 1.97 17.42
N ALA A 579 17.29 3.14 18.02
CA ALA A 579 18.25 3.88 18.82
C ALA A 579 18.63 3.09 20.09
N ARG A 580 17.66 2.43 20.73
CA ARG A 580 17.92 1.56 21.87
C ARG A 580 18.60 0.24 21.52
N VAL A 581 18.23 -0.36 20.39
CA VAL A 581 18.93 -1.56 19.91
C VAL A 581 20.42 -1.25 19.68
N GLN A 582 20.75 -0.09 19.09
CA GLN A 582 22.13 0.35 18.93
C GLN A 582 22.85 0.62 20.26
N ALA A 583 22.16 1.18 21.26
CA ALA A 583 22.74 1.45 22.57
C ALA A 583 22.98 0.19 23.41
N MET A 584 22.13 -0.83 23.24
CA MET A 584 22.14 -2.05 24.06
C MET A 584 22.85 -3.23 23.37
N GLY A 585 22.98 -3.21 22.05
CA GLY A 585 23.67 -4.23 21.26
C GLY A 585 22.86 -5.52 21.03
N GLU A 586 21.62 -5.61 21.53
CA GLU A 586 20.75 -6.79 21.42
C GLU A 586 19.27 -6.39 21.29
N VAL A 587 18.48 -7.20 20.59
CA VAL A 587 17.02 -7.03 20.46
C VAL A 587 16.30 -7.83 21.55
N MET A 588 15.61 -7.14 22.44
CA MET A 588 14.73 -7.71 23.46
C MET A 588 13.27 -7.54 23.04
N ALA A 589 12.70 -8.59 22.45
CA ALA A 589 11.36 -8.60 21.91
C ALA A 589 10.32 -9.20 22.87
N THR A 590 9.12 -8.62 22.91
CA THR A 590 7.93 -9.23 23.56
C THR A 590 6.80 -9.38 22.54
N THR A 591 6.04 -10.46 22.63
CA THR A 591 4.87 -10.70 21.78
C THR A 591 3.58 -10.48 22.56
N LEU A 592 2.64 -9.72 21.99
CA LEU A 592 1.31 -9.43 22.52
C LEU A 592 0.23 -9.88 21.54
N ASP A 593 -0.89 -10.36 22.08
CA ASP A 593 -2.00 -10.93 21.31
C ASP A 593 -3.23 -10.04 21.34
N TYR A 594 -3.64 -9.56 20.18
CA TYR A 594 -4.84 -8.75 19.98
C TYR A 594 -5.71 -9.32 18.86
N PRO A 595 -6.32 -10.52 19.06
CA PRO A 595 -7.06 -11.24 18.02
C PRO A 595 -8.30 -10.49 17.53
N GLY A 596 -8.80 -9.51 18.30
CA GLY A 596 -9.93 -8.67 17.90
C GLY A 596 -9.58 -7.59 16.88
N ILE A 597 -8.29 -7.24 16.74
CA ILE A 597 -7.84 -6.29 15.73
C ILE A 597 -7.81 -7.00 14.38
N ARG A 598 -8.47 -6.40 13.39
CA ARG A 598 -8.59 -6.97 12.04
C ARG A 598 -7.67 -6.36 10.99
N TYR A 599 -7.10 -5.20 11.30
CA TYR A 599 -6.39 -4.38 10.33
C TYR A 599 -5.00 -4.01 10.81
N GLN A 600 -4.03 -4.12 9.91
CA GLN A 600 -2.62 -3.90 10.21
C GLN A 600 -2.35 -2.47 10.71
N GLY A 601 -2.98 -1.44 10.14
CA GLY A 601 -2.78 -0.05 10.57
C GLY A 601 -3.10 0.17 12.05
N LEU A 602 -4.18 -0.44 12.55
CA LEU A 602 -4.52 -0.42 13.97
C LEU A 602 -3.51 -1.23 14.80
N ALA A 603 -3.08 -2.40 14.31
CA ALA A 603 -2.09 -3.23 14.99
C ALA A 603 -0.73 -2.52 15.15
N VAL A 604 -0.28 -1.75 14.15
CA VAL A 604 0.94 -0.91 14.24
C VAL A 604 0.80 0.12 15.36
N ARG A 605 -0.30 0.87 15.39
CA ARG A 605 -0.54 1.90 16.41
C ARG A 605 -0.56 1.32 17.83
N VAL A 606 -1.16 0.15 17.99
CA VAL A 606 -1.18 -0.59 19.26
C VAL A 606 0.23 -1.07 19.64
N ALA A 607 0.99 -1.62 18.69
CA ALA A 607 2.38 -2.02 18.94
C ALA A 607 3.28 -0.83 19.33
N GLU A 608 3.11 0.33 18.71
CA GLU A 608 3.83 1.57 19.08
C GLU A 608 3.45 2.06 20.47
N ARG A 609 2.16 2.03 20.81
CA ARG A 609 1.66 2.35 22.17
C ARG A 609 2.33 1.46 23.21
N ASP A 610 2.32 0.15 22.99
CA ASP A 610 2.83 -0.83 23.96
C ASP A 610 4.36 -0.77 24.05
N LEU A 611 5.06 -0.59 22.93
CA LEU A 611 6.51 -0.38 22.95
C LEU A 611 6.88 0.88 23.73
N ARG A 612 6.14 1.98 23.58
CA ARG A 612 6.39 3.19 24.36
C ARG A 612 6.22 2.95 25.87
N ALA A 613 5.23 2.16 26.27
CA ALA A 613 5.00 1.80 27.67
C ALA A 613 6.08 0.84 28.22
N LEU A 614 6.53 -0.13 27.43
CA LEU A 614 7.47 -1.18 27.89
C LEU A 614 8.94 -0.79 27.76
N SER A 615 9.27 0.14 26.88
CA SER A 615 10.65 0.56 26.63
C SER A 615 11.17 1.60 27.64
N VAL A 616 10.31 2.26 28.40
CA VAL A 616 10.74 3.27 29.39
C VAL A 616 10.81 2.66 30.79
N PRO A 617 11.86 2.97 31.59
CA PRO A 617 11.92 2.57 33.00
C PRO A 617 10.96 3.41 33.86
N LEU A 618 9.66 3.22 33.68
CA LEU A 618 8.60 3.93 34.42
C LEU A 618 8.71 3.66 35.92
N LEU A 619 8.54 4.69 36.74
CA LEU A 619 8.40 4.56 38.18
C LEU A 619 7.08 3.87 38.50
N THR A 620 7.11 2.77 39.24
CA THR A 620 5.90 2.04 39.66
C THR A 620 5.94 1.76 41.16
N GLY A 621 4.77 1.61 41.78
CA GLY A 621 4.69 1.18 43.17
C GLY A 621 3.35 1.45 43.84
N GLU A 622 3.35 1.41 45.16
CA GLU A 622 2.16 1.60 46.00
C GLU A 622 2.42 2.72 47.00
N ILE A 623 1.47 3.64 47.12
CA ILE A 623 1.46 4.70 48.15
C ILE A 623 0.15 4.64 48.94
N THR A 624 0.15 5.10 50.18
CA THR A 624 -1.07 5.29 50.98
C THR A 624 -1.29 6.77 51.20
N VAL A 625 -2.46 7.28 50.81
CA VAL A 625 -2.83 8.69 50.95
C VAL A 625 -3.94 8.88 52.00
N ASN A 626 -4.08 10.12 52.47
CA ASN A 626 -5.13 10.51 53.40
C ASN A 626 -6.49 10.67 52.68
N ARG A 627 -7.50 11.19 53.39
CA ARG A 627 -8.85 11.41 52.84
C ARG A 627 -8.93 12.37 51.64
N GLN A 628 -7.89 13.15 51.33
CA GLN A 628 -7.87 13.99 50.12
C GLN A 628 -7.84 13.16 48.83
N GLY A 629 -7.48 11.86 48.90
CA GLY A 629 -7.63 10.93 47.79
C GLY A 629 -9.01 10.25 47.69
N ALA A 630 -10.02 10.68 48.48
CA ALA A 630 -11.31 10.01 48.52
C ALA A 630 -12.06 10.04 47.18
N ASP A 631 -11.90 11.11 46.41
CA ASP A 631 -12.57 11.32 45.12
C ASP A 631 -11.83 10.68 43.94
N LEU A 632 -10.67 10.06 44.19
CA LEU A 632 -9.90 9.37 43.15
C LEU A 632 -10.55 8.03 42.78
N GLY A 633 -10.51 7.72 41.49
CA GLY A 633 -10.91 6.45 40.89
C GLY A 633 -9.77 5.79 40.09
N PRO A 634 -9.92 4.51 39.72
CA PRO A 634 -9.02 3.87 38.76
C PRO A 634 -8.90 4.68 37.45
N GLY A 635 -7.69 4.75 36.91
CA GLY A 635 -7.35 5.51 35.70
C GLY A 635 -7.10 7.01 35.91
N ASP A 636 -7.39 7.56 37.10
CA ASP A 636 -7.11 8.98 37.40
C ASP A 636 -5.61 9.27 37.45
N VAL A 637 -5.24 10.51 37.16
CA VAL A 637 -3.87 10.98 37.08
C VAL A 637 -3.59 11.99 38.19
N ILE A 638 -2.44 11.85 38.85
CA ILE A 638 -1.99 12.69 39.96
C ILE A 638 -0.56 13.17 39.71
N ARG A 639 -0.15 14.26 40.34
CA ARG A 639 1.26 14.64 40.43
C ARG A 639 1.85 14.19 41.75
N LEU A 640 3.02 13.59 41.71
CA LEU A 640 3.73 13.11 42.89
C LEU A 640 5.03 13.89 43.08
N ARG A 641 5.19 14.50 44.26
CA ARG A 641 6.39 15.26 44.63
C ARG A 641 6.93 14.77 45.97
N SER A 642 8.21 14.45 46.01
CA SER A 642 8.93 14.22 47.26
C SER A 642 10.40 14.58 47.13
N LYS A 643 10.84 15.58 47.89
CA LYS A 643 12.26 15.96 47.94
C LYS A 643 13.14 14.86 48.52
N ARG A 644 12.60 14.06 49.45
CA ARG A 644 13.34 12.97 50.10
C ARG A 644 13.64 11.82 49.14
N LEU A 645 12.74 11.56 48.19
CA LEU A 645 12.87 10.48 47.21
C LEU A 645 13.36 10.96 45.84
N GLY A 646 13.67 12.26 45.70
CA GLY A 646 14.11 12.84 44.43
C GLY A 646 13.02 12.92 43.36
N LEU A 647 11.74 12.94 43.77
CA LEU A 647 10.58 13.06 42.88
C LEU A 647 10.19 14.53 42.76
N ASP A 648 10.28 15.10 41.57
CA ASP A 648 9.91 16.49 41.28
C ASP A 648 8.76 16.54 40.27
N ASP A 649 7.53 16.67 40.76
CA ASP A 649 6.28 16.71 39.97
C ASP A 649 6.14 15.58 38.94
N VAL A 650 6.47 14.36 39.36
CA VAL A 650 6.31 13.18 38.50
C VAL A 650 4.81 12.89 38.33
N VAL A 651 4.35 12.83 37.08
CA VAL A 651 2.96 12.52 36.77
C VAL A 651 2.75 11.01 36.87
N MET A 652 1.79 10.59 37.69
CA MET A 652 1.50 9.19 37.99
C MET A 652 0.03 8.89 37.68
N ARG A 653 -0.25 7.74 37.08
CA ARG A 653 -1.60 7.21 36.85
C ARG A 653 -1.92 6.11 37.87
N ILE A 654 -3.16 6.10 38.34
CA ILE A 654 -3.66 5.14 39.31
C ILE A 654 -4.20 3.91 38.59
N SER A 655 -3.62 2.74 38.87
CA SER A 655 -4.10 1.46 38.33
C SER A 655 -5.16 0.81 39.23
N GLU A 656 -4.95 0.84 40.55
CA GLU A 656 -5.86 0.25 41.52
C GLU A 656 -5.99 1.11 42.78
N ILE A 657 -7.15 1.04 43.42
CA ILE A 657 -7.43 1.70 44.70
C ILE A 657 -7.91 0.67 45.71
N GLY A 658 -7.20 0.54 46.83
CA GLY A 658 -7.60 -0.24 47.99
C GLY A 658 -7.92 0.68 49.17
N GLN A 659 -9.02 0.45 49.88
CA GLN A 659 -9.31 1.16 51.13
C GLN A 659 -9.05 0.27 52.34
N GLY A 660 -8.67 0.88 53.46
CA GLY A 660 -8.49 0.19 54.74
C GLY A 660 -9.81 -0.38 55.29
N ASP A 661 -9.70 -1.26 56.27
CA ASP A 661 -10.80 -2.04 56.88
C ASP A 661 -11.70 -1.24 57.84
N GLY A 662 -11.71 0.09 57.73
CA GLY A 662 -12.49 0.99 58.59
C GLY A 662 -11.85 1.28 59.96
N ARG A 663 -10.77 0.59 60.36
CA ARG A 663 -9.93 0.98 61.50
C ARG A 663 -8.75 1.84 61.09
N ASP A 664 -8.23 1.61 59.89
CA ASP A 664 -7.23 2.45 59.24
C ASP A 664 -7.89 3.22 58.08
N ASN A 665 -7.84 4.56 58.12
CA ASN A 665 -8.52 5.43 57.14
C ASN A 665 -7.62 5.76 55.92
N GLY A 666 -6.49 5.08 55.76
CA GLY A 666 -5.59 5.24 54.62
C GLY A 666 -6.19 4.67 53.32
N ILE A 667 -6.00 5.40 52.22
CA ILE A 667 -6.39 4.98 50.86
C ILE A 667 -5.11 4.53 50.15
N ARG A 668 -5.00 3.24 49.84
CA ARG A 668 -3.87 2.66 49.12
C ARG A 668 -4.08 2.83 47.62
N LEU A 669 -3.10 3.40 46.94
CA LEU A 669 -3.07 3.64 45.51
C LEU A 669 -1.91 2.85 44.91
N LYS A 670 -2.21 1.95 43.96
CA LYS A 670 -1.18 1.44 43.06
C LYS A 670 -1.03 2.41 41.91
N ILE A 671 0.20 2.84 41.65
CA ILE A 671 0.50 3.90 40.70
C ILE A 671 1.66 3.53 39.79
N ALA A 672 1.60 4.04 38.56
CA ALA A 672 2.66 3.97 37.58
C ALA A 672 2.90 5.36 36.97
N GLU A 673 4.14 5.71 36.68
CA GLU A 673 4.49 6.94 35.96
C GLU A 673 3.78 6.95 34.61
N ASP A 674 3.14 8.06 34.28
CA ASP A 674 2.33 8.16 33.08
C ASP A 674 3.22 8.35 31.85
N VAL A 675 3.04 7.48 30.86
CA VAL A 675 3.86 7.45 29.64
C VAL A 675 3.67 8.71 28.79
N PHE A 676 2.50 9.35 28.84
CA PHE A 676 2.19 10.54 28.04
C PHE A 676 2.84 11.80 28.60
N ALA A 677 3.33 11.78 29.85
CA ALA A 677 4.13 12.85 30.42
C ALA A 677 5.57 12.87 29.91
N LEU A 678 6.00 11.83 29.19
CA LEU A 678 7.36 11.70 28.64
C LEU A 678 7.39 12.27 27.20
N GLY A 679 8.45 13.02 26.87
CA GLY A 679 8.61 13.58 25.53
C GLY A 679 8.66 12.51 24.43
N ALA A 680 8.11 12.82 23.26
CA ALA A 680 8.04 11.89 22.14
C ALA A 680 9.45 11.52 21.62
N THR A 681 9.87 10.27 21.79
CA THR A 681 11.00 9.68 21.07
C THR A 681 10.52 9.10 19.73
N ALA A 682 11.35 9.21 18.69
CA ALA A 682 11.12 8.59 17.40
C ALA A 682 11.27 7.07 17.53
N ILE A 683 10.23 6.33 17.17
CA ILE A 683 10.16 4.87 17.25
C ILE A 683 9.99 4.34 15.83
N ALA A 684 10.80 3.35 15.41
CA ALA A 684 10.69 2.77 14.08
C ALA A 684 9.69 1.60 14.11
N GLY A 685 8.49 1.82 13.56
CA GLY A 685 7.55 0.74 13.27
C GLY A 685 8.08 -0.18 12.17
N GLY A 686 8.10 -1.49 12.39
CA GLY A 686 8.67 -2.45 11.44
C GLY A 686 8.02 -3.83 11.59
N ARG A 687 7.10 -4.18 10.69
CA ARG A 687 6.36 -5.46 10.65
C ARG A 687 7.26 -6.68 10.89
N MET A 688 6.97 -7.48 11.92
CA MET A 688 7.48 -8.86 12.03
C MET A 688 6.49 -9.80 11.36
N PRO A 689 6.93 -10.68 10.46
CA PRO A 689 6.03 -11.57 9.76
C PRO A 689 5.58 -12.71 10.69
N THR A 690 4.29 -12.75 11.03
CA THR A 690 3.62 -14.04 11.25
C THR A 690 2.68 -14.28 10.08
N GLY A 691 2.84 -15.41 9.39
CA GLY A 691 1.88 -15.98 8.44
C GLY A 691 1.49 -15.11 7.25
N THR A 692 2.24 -15.24 6.15
CA THR A 692 1.86 -14.88 4.75
C THR A 692 1.21 -13.52 4.52
N GLY A 693 1.69 -12.47 5.18
CA GLY A 693 1.53 -11.09 4.75
C GLY A 693 2.89 -10.60 4.26
N VAL A 694 3.02 -10.53 2.96
CA VAL A 694 4.28 -10.83 2.31
C VAL A 694 5.14 -9.56 2.21
N ALA A 695 6.45 -9.60 2.53
CA ALA A 695 7.37 -8.49 2.21
C ALA A 695 7.16 -8.07 0.74
N ALA A 696 7.35 -6.83 0.31
CA ALA A 696 7.25 -6.56 -1.12
C ALA A 696 8.21 -7.54 -1.84
N PRO A 697 7.80 -8.18 -2.96
CA PRO A 697 8.76 -8.99 -3.67
C PRO A 697 9.95 -8.08 -3.98
N PRO A 698 11.17 -8.57 -3.78
CA PRO A 698 12.36 -7.78 -4.07
C PRO A 698 12.25 -7.20 -5.49
N ARG A 699 12.45 -5.89 -5.62
CA ARG A 699 12.35 -5.15 -6.90
C ARG A 699 13.75 -4.85 -7.42
N ALA A 700 13.92 -4.79 -8.73
CA ALA A 700 15.18 -4.35 -9.33
C ALA A 700 15.51 -2.90 -8.98
N LEU A 701 16.79 -2.61 -8.72
CA LEU A 701 17.27 -1.24 -8.56
C LEU A 701 17.24 -0.57 -9.94
N THR A 702 16.75 0.67 -10.04
CA THR A 702 16.79 1.44 -11.29
C THR A 702 18.04 2.32 -11.36
N ARG A 703 18.49 2.86 -10.23
CA ARG A 703 19.70 3.68 -10.11
C ARG A 703 20.81 2.87 -9.48
N ARG A 704 21.85 2.54 -10.26
CA ARG A 704 22.95 1.66 -9.85
C ARG A 704 24.29 2.30 -10.20
N MET A 705 25.32 1.94 -9.43
CA MET A 705 26.70 2.27 -9.70
C MET A 705 27.51 0.97 -9.67
N VAL A 706 28.07 0.58 -10.81
CA VAL A 706 29.00 -0.53 -10.94
C VAL A 706 30.22 -0.03 -11.69
N GLN A 707 31.39 -0.07 -11.05
CA GLN A 707 32.65 0.40 -11.65
C GLN A 707 33.85 -0.29 -11.02
N GLU A 708 35.00 -0.29 -11.71
CA GLU A 708 36.28 -0.65 -11.11
C GLU A 708 36.61 0.35 -9.97
N ALA A 709 37.19 -0.10 -8.87
CA ALA A 709 37.52 0.73 -7.72
C ALA A 709 38.77 1.59 -7.98
N PRO A 710 38.74 2.91 -7.69
CA PRO A 710 39.93 3.74 -7.70
C PRO A 710 40.86 3.39 -6.53
N TYR A 711 42.13 3.77 -6.64
CA TYR A 711 43.15 3.55 -5.60
C TYR A 711 42.69 3.99 -4.20
N TRP A 712 41.96 5.11 -4.12
CA TRP A 712 41.44 5.64 -2.87
C TRP A 712 40.50 4.66 -2.13
N LEU A 713 39.58 4.00 -2.84
CA LEU A 713 38.69 3.01 -2.24
C LEU A 713 39.48 1.75 -1.83
N LEU A 714 40.47 1.35 -2.64
CA LEU A 714 41.34 0.22 -2.33
C LEU A 714 42.12 0.44 -1.01
N VAL A 715 42.68 1.64 -0.83
CA VAL A 715 43.41 2.03 0.40
C VAL A 715 42.47 2.14 1.60
N ARG A 716 41.24 2.63 1.42
CA ARG A 716 40.27 2.76 2.52
C ARG A 716 39.87 1.40 3.10
N GLU A 717 39.77 0.38 2.26
CA GLU A 717 39.38 -0.97 2.67
C GLU A 717 40.58 -1.82 3.14
N LEU A 718 41.68 -1.85 2.37
CA LEU A 718 42.83 -2.72 2.67
C LEU A 718 43.90 -2.04 3.55
N GLY A 719 43.88 -0.71 3.64
CA GLY A 719 45.00 0.07 4.14
C GLY A 719 46.10 0.26 3.10
N HIS A 720 46.93 1.29 3.29
CA HIS A 720 47.92 1.73 2.31
C HIS A 720 48.96 0.65 1.98
N SER A 721 49.54 0.03 3.00
CA SER A 721 50.60 -0.98 2.82
C SER A 721 50.14 -2.20 2.03
N GLU A 722 48.91 -2.64 2.25
CA GLU A 722 48.37 -3.83 1.59
C GLU A 722 47.92 -3.54 0.15
N ALA A 723 47.28 -2.38 -0.08
CA ALA A 723 46.93 -1.92 -1.42
C ALA A 723 48.17 -1.80 -2.33
N ASP A 724 49.26 -1.22 -1.81
CA ASP A 724 50.51 -1.09 -2.56
C ASP A 724 51.21 -2.43 -2.80
N ARG A 725 51.17 -3.34 -1.81
CA ARG A 725 51.71 -4.70 -1.96
C ARG A 725 50.97 -5.45 -3.06
N LEU A 726 49.64 -5.42 -3.05
CA LEU A 726 48.78 -6.08 -4.05
C LEU A 726 49.07 -5.57 -5.45
N LEU A 727 49.09 -4.25 -5.66
CA LEU A 727 49.37 -3.65 -6.97
C LEU A 727 50.83 -3.82 -7.41
N GLY A 728 51.76 -3.98 -6.46
CA GLY A 728 53.17 -4.26 -6.74
C GLY A 728 53.42 -5.71 -7.16
N GLU A 729 52.72 -6.67 -6.56
CA GLU A 729 52.78 -8.09 -6.89
C GLU A 729 52.04 -8.40 -8.20
N ASP A 730 50.85 -7.83 -8.38
CA ASP A 730 50.06 -7.94 -9.61
C ASP A 730 49.58 -6.57 -10.11
N PRO A 731 50.32 -5.96 -11.06
CA PRO A 731 49.93 -4.72 -11.70
C PRO A 731 48.63 -4.76 -12.52
N HIS A 732 48.09 -5.95 -12.76
CA HIS A 732 46.86 -6.17 -13.50
C HIS A 732 45.65 -6.33 -12.59
N ALA A 733 45.84 -6.36 -11.28
CA ALA A 733 44.76 -6.52 -10.32
C ALA A 733 43.83 -5.30 -10.31
N GLY A 734 42.55 -5.55 -10.53
CA GLY A 734 41.44 -4.62 -10.35
C GLY A 734 40.46 -5.13 -9.30
N ALA A 735 39.79 -4.22 -8.61
CA ALA A 735 38.68 -4.52 -7.69
C ALA A 735 37.42 -3.79 -8.17
N LEU A 736 36.25 -4.24 -7.74
CA LEU A 736 34.95 -3.76 -8.19
C LEU A 736 34.28 -3.06 -7.01
N VAL A 737 33.61 -1.95 -7.29
CA VAL A 737 32.64 -1.35 -6.37
C VAL A 737 31.26 -1.39 -7.03
N ALA A 738 30.28 -1.88 -6.29
CA ALA A 738 28.90 -1.98 -6.72
C ALA A 738 27.94 -1.54 -5.62
N THR A 739 26.99 -0.67 -5.94
CA THR A 739 25.90 -0.23 -5.04
C THR A 739 24.76 0.34 -5.86
N GLY A 740 23.65 0.74 -5.22
CA GLY A 740 22.57 1.44 -5.88
C GLY A 740 21.50 1.90 -4.90
N GLU A 741 20.41 2.45 -5.42
CA GLU A 741 19.29 2.92 -4.61
C GLU A 741 18.63 1.78 -3.82
N ARG A 742 18.05 2.13 -2.67
CA ARG A 742 17.10 1.26 -1.99
C ARG A 742 15.80 1.18 -2.81
N PRO A 743 15.42 0.01 -3.36
CA PRO A 743 14.29 -0.09 -4.27
C PRO A 743 12.92 -0.06 -3.56
N SER A 744 12.88 -0.36 -2.26
CA SER A 744 11.70 -0.33 -1.41
C SER A 744 12.09 -0.17 0.06
N ALA A 745 11.20 0.38 0.90
CA ALA A 745 11.49 0.64 2.31
C ALA A 745 11.82 -0.63 3.12
N ASP A 746 11.40 -1.80 2.64
CA ASP A 746 11.63 -3.12 3.24
C ASP A 746 12.83 -3.88 2.64
N ALA A 747 13.53 -3.30 1.64
CA ALA A 747 14.77 -3.86 1.12
C ALA A 747 15.90 -3.69 2.14
N LEU A 748 16.51 -4.80 2.53
CA LEU A 748 17.53 -4.86 3.59
C LEU A 748 18.93 -4.59 3.01
N ALA A 749 19.29 -5.31 1.95
CA ALA A 749 20.54 -5.22 1.22
C ALA A 749 20.38 -5.82 -0.19
N ALA A 750 21.44 -5.95 -0.99
CA ALA A 750 21.40 -6.67 -2.27
C ALA A 750 22.54 -7.70 -2.39
N GLU A 751 22.23 -8.91 -2.84
CA GLU A 751 23.26 -9.88 -3.23
C GLU A 751 23.98 -9.40 -4.50
N LEU A 752 25.30 -9.43 -4.46
CA LEU A 752 26.17 -9.12 -5.57
C LEU A 752 26.52 -10.41 -6.32
N TRP A 753 26.16 -10.46 -7.60
CA TRP A 753 26.50 -11.56 -8.50
C TRP A 753 27.44 -11.08 -9.58
N ILE A 754 28.50 -11.84 -9.82
CA ILE A 754 29.53 -11.54 -10.83
C ILE A 754 29.71 -12.75 -11.74
N ASP A 755 29.69 -12.53 -13.05
CA ASP A 755 30.03 -13.52 -14.07
C ASP A 755 31.29 -13.06 -14.83
N PRO A 756 32.43 -13.75 -14.64
CA PRO A 756 33.66 -13.49 -15.39
C PRO A 756 33.70 -14.20 -16.77
N GLY A 757 32.57 -14.76 -17.24
CA GLY A 757 32.45 -15.51 -18.48
C GLY A 757 32.48 -17.04 -18.31
N THR A 758 32.65 -17.52 -17.07
CA THR A 758 32.57 -18.95 -16.72
C THR A 758 31.24 -19.33 -16.05
N GLY A 759 30.34 -18.36 -15.89
CA GLY A 759 29.04 -18.51 -15.25
C GLY A 759 28.92 -17.60 -14.02
N PRO A 760 27.70 -17.12 -13.70
CA PRO A 760 27.46 -16.19 -12.60
C PRO A 760 27.63 -16.87 -11.24
N ALA A 761 28.31 -16.19 -10.31
CA ALA A 761 28.49 -16.64 -8.94
C ALA A 761 28.23 -15.50 -7.93
N PRO A 762 27.66 -15.79 -6.75
CA PRO A 762 27.48 -14.80 -5.69
C PRO A 762 28.84 -14.43 -5.08
N GLN A 763 29.04 -13.14 -4.81
CA GLN A 763 30.29 -12.58 -4.29
C GLN A 763 30.10 -11.87 -2.94
N GLY A 764 28.88 -11.84 -2.40
CA GLY A 764 28.57 -11.24 -1.10
C GLY A 764 27.32 -10.34 -1.16
N VAL A 765 27.17 -9.51 -0.15
CA VAL A 765 26.03 -8.59 0.01
C VAL A 765 26.53 -7.15 0.02
N VAL A 766 25.85 -6.26 -0.70
CA VAL A 766 26.16 -4.82 -0.75
C VAL A 766 25.04 -3.99 -0.14
N GLY A 767 25.42 -2.90 0.53
CA GLY A 767 24.49 -1.92 1.06
C GLY A 767 23.94 -0.99 -0.02
N PHE A 768 22.80 -0.37 0.27
CA PHE A 768 22.23 0.68 -0.57
C PHE A 768 22.89 2.04 -0.32
N ALA A 769 22.79 2.92 -1.30
CA ALA A 769 23.27 4.29 -1.24
C ALA A 769 22.11 5.27 -1.46
N PRO A 770 22.12 6.44 -0.79
CA PRO A 770 21.21 7.53 -1.14
C PRO A 770 21.38 7.94 -2.60
N THR A 771 20.30 8.40 -3.23
CA THR A 771 20.34 8.81 -4.64
C THR A 771 19.47 10.02 -4.94
N ALA A 772 19.84 10.74 -6.00
CA ALA A 772 19.03 11.79 -6.63
C ALA A 772 19.17 11.71 -8.17
N LEU A 773 18.43 12.52 -8.89
CA LEU A 773 18.53 12.69 -10.35
C LEU A 773 18.90 14.14 -10.68
N LEU A 774 19.80 14.34 -11.65
CA LEU A 774 20.06 15.66 -12.21
C LEU A 774 18.78 16.26 -12.79
N ALA A 775 18.42 17.48 -12.38
CA ALA A 775 17.22 18.16 -12.87
C ALA A 775 17.44 18.79 -14.26
N THR A 776 18.67 19.24 -14.53
CA THR A 776 19.07 19.87 -15.79
C THR A 776 20.36 19.25 -16.31
N GLU A 777 20.68 19.50 -17.57
CA GLU A 777 22.01 19.19 -18.10
C GLU A 777 23.10 19.96 -17.31
N LEU A 778 24.27 19.34 -17.22
CA LEU A 778 25.46 19.87 -16.55
C LEU A 778 26.60 19.90 -17.56
N SER A 779 27.32 21.02 -17.64
CA SER A 779 28.46 21.16 -18.55
C SER A 779 29.71 20.42 -18.04
N ASP A 780 30.79 20.40 -18.81
CA ASP A 780 32.11 19.91 -18.38
C ASP A 780 32.96 20.98 -17.66
N HIS A 781 32.38 22.15 -17.36
CA HIS A 781 33.08 23.25 -16.71
C HIS A 781 33.37 22.95 -15.22
N PRO A 782 34.65 22.98 -14.76
CA PRO A 782 35.01 22.60 -13.39
C PRO A 782 34.40 23.47 -12.28
N GLU A 783 33.92 24.68 -12.62
CA GLU A 783 33.32 25.62 -11.66
C GLU A 783 31.79 25.62 -11.64
N ASP A 784 31.15 24.74 -12.42
CA ASP A 784 29.70 24.51 -12.36
C ASP A 784 29.36 23.66 -11.12
N ARG A 785 29.36 24.31 -9.96
CA ARG A 785 29.32 23.65 -8.64
C ARG A 785 27.95 23.54 -8.01
N VAL A 786 26.97 24.33 -8.45
CA VAL A 786 25.60 24.31 -7.91
C VAL A 786 24.73 23.59 -8.91
N ILE A 787 24.28 22.40 -8.55
CA ILE A 787 23.61 21.47 -9.45
C ILE A 787 22.17 21.26 -8.94
N PRO A 788 21.14 21.54 -9.75
CA PRO A 788 19.76 21.26 -9.39
C PRO A 788 19.48 19.75 -9.48
N VAL A 789 18.80 19.21 -8.48
CA VAL A 789 18.48 17.77 -8.36
C VAL A 789 17.03 17.52 -7.98
N THR A 790 16.51 16.34 -8.30
CA THR A 790 15.15 15.90 -7.99
C THR A 790 15.11 14.42 -7.60
N GLY A 791 13.94 13.96 -7.14
CA GLY A 791 13.68 12.53 -6.97
C GLY A 791 14.53 11.85 -5.90
N TRP A 792 14.78 12.55 -4.79
CA TRP A 792 15.59 12.05 -3.67
C TRP A 792 15.11 10.70 -3.12
N ARG A 793 16.07 9.86 -2.78
CA ARG A 793 15.93 8.66 -1.94
C ARG A 793 16.96 8.78 -0.81
N ASP A 794 16.50 8.66 0.43
CA ASP A 794 17.35 8.64 1.63
C ASP A 794 18.23 9.90 1.83
N ILE A 795 17.70 11.10 1.52
CA ILE A 795 18.42 12.38 1.66
C ILE A 795 19.04 12.61 3.05
N GLY A 796 18.38 12.08 4.11
CA GLY A 796 18.84 12.21 5.49
C GLY A 796 20.13 11.46 5.81
N GLU A 797 20.58 10.57 4.93
CA GLU A 797 21.82 9.78 5.08
C GLU A 797 23.01 10.41 4.34
N VAL A 798 22.85 11.56 3.69
CA VAL A 798 23.94 12.17 2.91
C VAL A 798 24.81 13.09 3.77
N GLY A 799 26.09 12.73 3.92
CA GLY A 799 27.09 13.55 4.62
C GLY A 799 27.76 14.61 3.73
N ILE A 800 28.06 15.80 4.29
CA ILE A 800 28.90 16.82 3.63
C ILE A 800 30.39 16.41 3.72
N GLY A 801 31.15 16.72 2.68
CA GLY A 801 32.56 16.35 2.53
C GLY A 801 32.77 14.96 1.91
N THR A 802 31.69 14.24 1.61
CA THR A 802 31.70 12.88 1.09
C THR A 802 31.76 12.81 -0.44
N LEU A 803 32.03 11.63 -1.00
CA LEU A 803 31.97 11.39 -2.45
C LEU A 803 30.59 10.95 -2.94
N ALA A 804 30.23 11.44 -4.13
CA ALA A 804 29.15 10.92 -4.95
C ALA A 804 29.63 10.65 -6.39
N SER A 805 28.87 9.85 -7.13
CA SER A 805 29.10 9.56 -8.55
C SER A 805 27.98 10.12 -9.40
N ILE A 806 28.32 10.84 -10.47
CA ILE A 806 27.40 11.34 -11.50
C ILE A 806 27.86 10.75 -12.83
N GLY A 807 27.14 9.76 -13.35
CA GLY A 807 27.50 9.09 -14.61
C GLY A 807 28.93 8.49 -14.64
N GLY A 808 29.55 8.26 -13.48
CA GLY A 808 30.95 7.83 -13.36
C GLY A 808 31.98 8.93 -13.09
N GLU A 809 31.58 10.21 -13.09
CA GLU A 809 32.39 11.32 -12.56
C GLU A 809 32.28 11.32 -11.04
N LEU A 810 33.40 11.34 -10.33
CA LEU A 810 33.42 11.44 -8.87
C LEU A 810 33.40 12.91 -8.46
N VAL A 811 32.46 13.27 -7.58
CA VAL A 811 32.29 14.62 -7.06
C VAL A 811 32.29 14.62 -5.54
N ARG A 812 32.82 15.66 -4.91
CA ARG A 812 32.76 15.89 -3.47
C ARG A 812 31.52 16.70 -3.14
N ILE A 813 30.75 16.31 -2.14
CA ILE A 813 29.54 17.04 -1.71
C ILE A 813 29.92 18.17 -0.76
N ASP A 814 29.67 19.41 -1.16
CA ASP A 814 29.98 20.61 -0.39
C ASP A 814 28.72 21.21 0.29
N GLY A 815 27.51 20.88 -0.19
CA GLY A 815 26.24 21.33 0.38
C GLY A 815 25.01 20.65 -0.22
N ILE A 816 23.89 20.61 0.53
CA ILE A 816 22.69 19.83 0.17
C ILE A 816 21.42 20.60 0.56
N THR A 817 20.45 20.64 -0.36
CA THR A 817 19.06 21.03 -0.12
C THR A 817 18.13 20.03 -0.83
N PRO A 818 16.80 20.08 -0.60
CA PRO A 818 15.86 19.19 -1.29
C PRO A 818 15.85 19.32 -2.83
N ASP A 819 16.35 20.42 -3.37
CA ASP A 819 16.29 20.80 -4.78
C ASP A 819 17.66 21.07 -5.42
N THR A 820 18.74 21.20 -4.62
CA THR A 820 20.08 21.50 -5.13
C THR A 820 21.17 20.78 -4.32
N ILE A 821 22.29 20.48 -4.99
CA ILE A 821 23.53 20.07 -4.34
C ILE A 821 24.64 21.03 -4.75
N THR A 822 25.55 21.33 -3.83
CA THR A 822 26.80 22.03 -4.12
C THR A 822 27.93 21.01 -4.12
N VAL A 823 28.80 21.01 -5.13
CA VAL A 823 29.83 19.99 -5.30
C VAL A 823 31.20 20.55 -5.72
N GLY A 824 32.27 19.82 -5.36
CA GLY A 824 33.58 19.89 -5.99
C GLY A 824 33.71 18.82 -7.06
N ARG A 825 33.99 19.20 -8.32
CA ARG A 825 33.94 18.32 -9.49
C ARG A 825 35.26 17.64 -9.83
N GLY A 826 35.24 16.52 -10.55
CA GLY A 826 36.44 15.81 -11.01
C GLY A 826 37.39 15.42 -9.88
N CYS A 827 36.87 14.69 -8.90
CA CYS A 827 37.62 14.21 -7.75
C CYS A 827 38.39 12.91 -8.09
N LEU A 828 39.43 12.64 -7.30
CA LEU A 828 40.27 11.44 -7.43
C LEU A 828 40.80 11.25 -8.86
N ASP A 829 40.42 10.16 -9.52
CA ASP A 829 40.91 9.72 -10.83
C ASP A 829 39.98 10.10 -11.99
N THR A 830 39.04 11.01 -11.74
CA THR A 830 38.08 11.51 -12.73
C THR A 830 38.28 12.99 -13.02
N VAL A 831 37.74 13.45 -14.15
CA VAL A 831 37.73 14.86 -14.54
C VAL A 831 36.28 15.35 -14.70
N PRO A 832 36.02 16.67 -14.65
CA PRO A 832 34.68 17.21 -14.91
C PRO A 832 34.20 16.85 -16.33
N ARG A 833 32.97 16.35 -16.46
CA ARG A 833 32.34 15.94 -17.74
C ARG A 833 30.94 16.51 -17.92
N ALA A 834 30.47 16.63 -19.15
CA ALA A 834 29.08 16.98 -19.38
C ALA A 834 28.15 15.80 -19.03
N HIS A 835 27.00 16.09 -18.41
CA HIS A 835 25.97 15.11 -18.07
C HIS A 835 24.60 15.59 -18.52
N VAL A 836 23.77 14.66 -18.98
CA VAL A 836 22.38 14.98 -19.38
C VAL A 836 21.46 15.02 -18.17
N ALA A 837 20.33 15.74 -18.28
CA ALA A 837 19.28 15.71 -17.27
C ALA A 837 18.77 14.27 -17.05
N GLY A 838 18.40 13.93 -15.83
CA GLY A 838 17.98 12.59 -15.42
C GLY A 838 19.14 11.63 -15.10
N THR A 839 20.41 12.05 -15.23
CA THR A 839 21.55 11.23 -14.80
C THR A 839 21.48 10.98 -13.28
N PRO A 840 21.60 9.72 -12.82
CA PRO A 840 21.63 9.42 -11.39
C PRO A 840 22.86 10.00 -10.68
N VAL A 841 22.62 10.58 -9.51
CA VAL A 841 23.64 10.96 -8.52
C VAL A 841 23.60 9.92 -7.42
N ILE A 842 24.69 9.16 -7.24
CA ILE A 842 24.78 8.07 -6.25
C ILE A 842 25.76 8.46 -5.15
N PHE A 843 25.27 8.61 -3.92
CA PHE A 843 26.06 9.02 -2.75
C PHE A 843 26.66 7.80 -2.05
N PHE A 844 27.75 7.28 -2.60
CA PHE A 844 28.26 5.95 -2.25
C PHE A 844 29.19 5.94 -1.02
N ASP A 845 29.58 7.08 -0.47
CA ASP A 845 30.72 7.15 0.46
C ASP A 845 30.51 6.42 1.81
N GLU A 846 29.30 6.43 2.38
CA GLU A 846 29.00 5.72 3.64
C GLU A 846 28.70 4.22 3.44
N GLY A 847 28.55 3.76 2.19
CA GLY A 847 28.11 2.38 1.88
C GLY A 847 29.00 1.60 0.89
N ALA A 848 29.96 2.24 0.23
CA ALA A 848 30.80 1.59 -0.77
C ALA A 848 31.86 0.71 -0.13
N ARG A 849 31.78 -0.58 -0.44
CA ARG A 849 32.82 -1.58 -0.19
C ARG A 849 33.38 -2.05 -1.52
N ILE A 850 34.66 -2.38 -1.55
CA ILE A 850 35.20 -3.16 -2.66
C ILE A 850 34.89 -4.64 -2.43
N THR A 851 34.79 -5.38 -3.50
CA THR A 851 34.71 -6.84 -3.47
C THR A 851 36.00 -7.49 -2.98
N GLU A 852 35.89 -8.65 -2.33
CA GLU A 852 37.03 -9.38 -1.78
C GLU A 852 37.95 -10.02 -2.85
N GLY A 853 37.43 -10.26 -4.05
CA GLY A 853 38.20 -10.79 -5.18
C GLY A 853 38.92 -9.69 -5.97
N ALA A 854 40.16 -9.96 -6.38
CA ALA A 854 40.87 -9.20 -7.39
C ALA A 854 40.74 -9.89 -8.76
N TRP A 855 40.54 -9.10 -9.82
CA TRP A 855 40.38 -9.57 -11.20
C TRP A 855 41.48 -9.05 -12.09
N ALA A 856 41.74 -9.75 -13.19
CA ALA A 856 42.79 -9.38 -14.12
C ALA A 856 42.31 -8.29 -15.10
N ALA A 857 43.21 -7.39 -15.45
CA ALA A 857 42.96 -6.38 -16.48
C ALA A 857 42.58 -7.00 -17.83
N GLY A 858 41.56 -6.44 -18.48
CA GLY A 858 40.99 -6.92 -19.73
C GLY A 858 39.83 -7.91 -19.53
N GLU A 859 39.58 -8.38 -18.31
CA GLU A 859 38.37 -9.15 -18.00
C GLU A 859 37.14 -8.22 -18.03
N THR A 860 36.08 -8.68 -18.69
CA THR A 860 34.77 -8.04 -18.66
C THR A 860 33.86 -8.84 -17.75
N LEU A 861 33.45 -8.22 -16.65
CA LEU A 861 32.55 -8.78 -15.67
C LEU A 861 31.12 -8.34 -15.95
N ALA A 862 30.20 -9.30 -16.03
CA ALA A 862 28.78 -9.02 -15.95
C ALA A 862 28.35 -9.04 -14.47
N VAL A 863 27.69 -7.97 -14.03
CA VAL A 863 27.35 -7.74 -12.62
C VAL A 863 25.85 -7.56 -12.49
N ARG A 864 25.27 -8.23 -11.49
CA ARG A 864 23.87 -8.06 -11.11
C ARG A 864 23.76 -7.79 -9.61
N LEU A 865 22.87 -6.89 -9.24
CA LEU A 865 22.49 -6.61 -7.87
C LEU A 865 21.08 -7.15 -7.63
N LEU A 866 20.94 -8.07 -6.69
CA LEU A 866 19.67 -8.75 -6.39
C LEU A 866 19.22 -8.34 -4.97
N PRO A 867 18.33 -7.35 -4.83
CA PRO A 867 17.80 -6.93 -3.53
C PRO A 867 17.17 -8.07 -2.74
N GLU A 868 17.33 -8.00 -1.43
CA GLU A 868 16.74 -8.90 -0.45
C GLU A 868 15.67 -8.17 0.34
N THR A 869 14.48 -8.77 0.43
CA THR A 869 13.43 -8.37 1.35
C THR A 869 13.07 -9.56 2.23
N GLY A 870 12.12 -9.39 3.17
CA GLY A 870 11.57 -10.53 3.92
C GLY A 870 10.87 -11.60 3.06
N ARG A 871 10.77 -11.43 1.72
CA ARG A 871 10.23 -12.41 0.74
C ARG A 871 11.30 -13.25 0.07
N GLY A 872 12.58 -12.96 0.32
CA GLY A 872 13.73 -13.56 -0.33
C GLY A 872 14.46 -12.58 -1.25
N THR A 873 15.35 -13.13 -2.04
CA THR A 873 16.23 -12.41 -2.97
C THR A 873 15.56 -12.23 -4.34
N LEU A 874 15.79 -11.09 -5.01
CA LEU A 874 15.33 -10.85 -6.38
C LEU A 874 15.73 -12.01 -7.29
N ALA A 875 14.80 -12.51 -8.10
CA ALA A 875 15.13 -13.55 -9.07
C ALA A 875 16.22 -13.06 -10.04
N PHE A 876 17.27 -13.85 -10.23
CA PHE A 876 18.44 -13.49 -11.06
C PHE A 876 18.06 -12.98 -12.46
N ALA A 877 17.04 -13.57 -13.09
CA ALA A 877 16.57 -13.17 -14.42
C ALA A 877 15.91 -11.78 -14.48
N LEU A 878 15.47 -11.24 -13.34
CA LEU A 878 14.83 -9.93 -13.22
C LEU A 878 15.81 -8.82 -12.83
N ALA A 879 17.02 -9.16 -12.42
CA ALA A 879 18.05 -8.19 -12.08
C ALA A 879 18.71 -7.65 -13.36
N PRO A 880 18.73 -6.32 -13.57
CA PRO A 880 19.47 -5.68 -14.66
C PRO A 880 20.95 -6.07 -14.60
N GLU A 881 21.54 -6.31 -15.77
CA GLU A 881 22.97 -6.61 -15.90
C GLU A 881 23.73 -5.34 -16.25
N ASP A 882 24.71 -5.00 -15.42
CA ASP A 882 25.71 -3.98 -15.71
C ASP A 882 27.01 -4.68 -16.15
N SER A 883 27.78 -4.06 -17.04
CA SER A 883 29.04 -4.62 -17.52
C SER A 883 30.20 -3.69 -17.19
N VAL A 884 31.25 -4.24 -16.59
CA VAL A 884 32.49 -3.53 -16.26
C VAL A 884 33.67 -4.27 -16.85
N THR A 885 34.52 -3.56 -17.58
CA THR A 885 35.82 -4.08 -18.02
C THR A 885 36.91 -3.50 -17.15
N LEU A 886 37.74 -4.36 -16.55
CA LEU A 886 38.83 -3.96 -15.68
C LEU A 886 39.97 -3.42 -16.53
N ASP A 887 40.44 -2.21 -16.22
CA ASP A 887 41.49 -1.52 -16.96
C ASP A 887 42.56 -0.94 -16.02
N ARG A 888 42.88 -1.67 -14.94
CA ARG A 888 43.96 -1.35 -14.00
C ARG A 888 43.76 0.02 -13.34
N ARG A 889 42.51 0.37 -13.02
CA ARG A 889 42.14 1.72 -12.55
C ARG A 889 42.97 2.15 -11.34
N ALA A 890 43.20 1.26 -10.38
CA ALA A 890 43.89 1.60 -9.14
C ALA A 890 45.39 1.88 -9.30
N ILE A 891 46.08 1.27 -10.28
CA ILE A 891 47.53 1.48 -10.46
C ILE A 891 47.87 2.72 -11.29
N ARG A 892 46.90 3.22 -12.07
CA ARG A 892 47.06 4.40 -12.93
C ARG A 892 47.30 5.67 -12.08
N PRO A 893 48.07 6.63 -12.61
CA PRO A 893 48.24 7.93 -11.97
C PRO A 893 46.91 8.71 -12.00
N LEU A 894 46.73 9.63 -11.05
CA LEU A 894 45.60 10.56 -11.10
C LEU A 894 45.76 11.55 -12.26
N PRO A 895 44.68 11.94 -12.95
CA PRO A 895 44.76 12.92 -14.01
C PRO A 895 45.27 14.26 -13.48
N PRO A 896 45.93 15.08 -14.32
CA PRO A 896 46.39 16.40 -13.90
C PRO A 896 45.22 17.26 -13.40
N GLY A 897 45.43 17.97 -12.30
CA GLY A 897 44.46 18.91 -11.77
C GLY A 897 44.56 20.26 -12.48
N ARG A 898 43.56 21.12 -12.34
CA ARG A 898 43.56 22.54 -12.77
C ARG A 898 44.12 22.71 -14.18
N VAL A 899 43.69 21.85 -15.11
CA VAL A 899 44.19 21.93 -16.48
C VAL A 899 43.56 23.17 -17.12
N GLN A 900 44.40 24.06 -17.62
CA GLN A 900 44.00 25.30 -18.27
C GLN A 900 44.82 25.53 -19.54
N ALA A 901 44.16 26.05 -20.56
CA ALA A 901 44.77 26.46 -21.82
C ALA A 901 44.61 27.99 -21.94
N GLY A 902 45.72 28.72 -22.10
CA GLY A 902 45.71 30.18 -22.08
C GLY A 902 45.19 30.78 -20.77
N GLY A 903 45.29 30.04 -19.65
CA GLY A 903 44.75 30.43 -18.35
C GLY A 903 43.23 30.25 -18.17
N SER A 904 42.54 29.63 -19.14
CA SER A 904 41.09 29.38 -19.09
C SER A 904 40.76 27.88 -19.05
N TYR A 905 39.64 27.54 -18.42
CA TYR A 905 39.04 26.21 -18.59
C TYR A 905 38.28 26.09 -19.92
N THR A 906 37.89 27.19 -20.54
CA THR A 906 37.27 27.24 -21.87
C THR A 906 38.12 28.17 -22.76
N PRO A 907 39.23 27.66 -23.34
CA PRO A 907 40.07 28.46 -24.22
C PRO A 907 39.30 28.87 -25.48
N ASP A 908 39.74 29.95 -26.12
CA ASP A 908 39.29 30.29 -27.46
C ASP A 908 39.67 29.15 -28.43
N VAL A 909 38.72 28.76 -29.29
CA VAL A 909 38.91 27.67 -30.26
C VAL A 909 40.05 27.96 -31.24
N ASP A 910 40.32 29.24 -31.52
CA ASP A 910 41.37 29.69 -32.43
C ASP A 910 42.67 30.09 -31.70
N ALA A 911 42.77 29.85 -30.38
CA ALA A 911 43.89 30.34 -29.57
C ALA A 911 45.27 29.88 -30.11
N LEU A 912 45.36 28.64 -30.58
CA LEU A 912 46.59 28.04 -31.10
C LEU A 912 46.85 28.40 -32.58
N VAL A 913 45.87 28.93 -33.28
CA VAL A 913 46.08 29.53 -34.61
C VAL A 913 46.67 30.93 -34.47
N ALA A 914 46.26 31.65 -33.43
CA ALA A 914 46.62 33.04 -33.21
C ALA A 914 48.03 33.23 -32.64
N ASP A 915 48.47 32.39 -31.71
CA ASP A 915 49.78 32.46 -31.04
C ASP A 915 50.13 31.12 -30.35
N ASP A 916 51.29 31.06 -29.69
CA ASP A 916 51.67 29.97 -28.79
C ASP A 916 50.64 29.79 -27.66
N LEU A 917 50.16 28.56 -27.47
CA LEU A 917 49.21 28.21 -26.43
C LEU A 917 49.92 27.65 -25.19
N VAL A 918 49.84 28.38 -24.07
CA VAL A 918 50.33 27.87 -22.79
C VAL A 918 49.31 26.93 -22.17
N LEU A 919 49.68 25.67 -22.04
CA LEU A 919 48.99 24.66 -21.23
C LEU A 919 49.59 24.67 -19.82
N SER A 920 48.74 24.70 -18.80
CA SER A 920 49.15 24.63 -17.40
C SER A 920 48.28 23.65 -16.62
N TRP A 921 48.86 23.02 -15.61
CA TRP A 921 48.18 22.03 -14.77
C TRP A 921 48.81 21.95 -13.38
N ALA A 922 48.13 21.27 -12.47
CA ALA A 922 48.55 21.02 -11.10
C ALA A 922 48.90 19.54 -10.92
N HIS A 923 49.91 19.25 -10.09
CA HIS A 923 50.19 17.88 -9.70
C HIS A 923 49.02 17.29 -8.89
N ARG A 924 48.81 16.00 -9.10
CA ARG A 924 47.90 15.15 -8.34
C ARG A 924 48.69 13.89 -7.99
N ASP A 925 48.55 13.43 -6.75
CA ASP A 925 49.33 12.31 -6.22
C ASP A 925 48.39 11.33 -5.53
N ARG A 926 48.29 10.11 -6.09
CA ARG A 926 47.35 9.12 -5.57
C ARG A 926 47.75 8.60 -4.19
N LEU A 927 49.03 8.61 -3.86
CA LEU A 927 49.56 8.04 -2.61
C LEU A 927 49.27 8.95 -1.42
N THR A 928 49.30 10.28 -1.63
CA THR A 928 49.05 11.27 -0.58
C THR A 928 47.61 11.74 -0.52
N GLN A 929 46.86 11.68 -1.62
CA GLN A 929 45.43 12.03 -1.68
C GLN A 929 44.52 10.89 -1.22
N THR A 930 44.87 10.23 -0.12
CA THR A 930 44.13 9.13 0.55
C THR A 930 43.43 9.58 1.83
N SER A 931 43.63 10.85 2.24
CA SER A 931 42.97 11.50 3.38
C SER A 931 41.45 11.68 3.16
N PRO A 932 40.63 11.81 4.23
CA PRO A 932 39.22 12.18 4.13
C PRO A 932 38.98 13.55 3.45
N VAL A 933 40.00 14.41 3.38
CA VAL A 933 39.91 15.67 2.65
C VAL A 933 40.11 15.42 1.16
N ILE A 934 39.00 15.26 0.45
CA ILE A 934 38.98 15.06 -1.01
C ILE A 934 39.24 16.39 -1.72
N VAL A 935 40.02 16.34 -2.80
CA VAL A 935 40.38 17.51 -3.61
C VAL A 935 39.75 17.39 -4.99
N ASP A 936 39.03 18.44 -5.39
CA ASP A 936 38.39 18.58 -6.68
C ASP A 936 39.39 19.00 -7.77
N HIS A 937 38.95 19.02 -9.02
CA HIS A 937 39.79 19.35 -10.17
C HIS A 937 40.45 20.72 -10.03
N THR A 938 39.81 21.69 -9.39
CA THR A 938 40.35 23.05 -9.25
C THR A 938 41.38 23.19 -8.12
N GLY A 939 41.73 22.10 -7.42
CA GLY A 939 42.68 22.10 -6.32
C GLY A 939 44.05 22.72 -6.65
N ALA A 940 44.80 23.04 -5.60
CA ALA A 940 46.21 23.38 -5.73
C ALA A 940 47.05 22.13 -6.05
N SER A 941 48.30 22.34 -6.47
CA SER A 941 49.24 21.26 -6.79
C SER A 941 49.59 20.41 -5.55
N ILE A 942 49.44 19.08 -5.67
CA ILE A 942 49.78 18.08 -4.65
C ILE A 942 50.65 17.01 -5.30
N GLY A 943 51.87 16.80 -4.79
CA GLY A 943 52.88 15.94 -5.41
C GLY A 943 54.02 16.73 -6.05
N PRO A 944 54.73 16.19 -7.06
CA PRO A 944 54.33 15.04 -7.89
C PRO A 944 54.46 13.68 -7.19
N GLU A 945 53.63 12.72 -7.59
CA GLU A 945 53.79 11.32 -7.22
C GLU A 945 55.13 10.79 -7.79
N PRO A 946 55.96 10.10 -6.99
CA PRO A 946 57.20 9.51 -7.48
C PRO A 946 56.98 8.58 -8.69
N GLY A 947 57.69 8.85 -9.79
CA GLY A 947 57.60 8.05 -11.03
C GLY A 947 56.47 8.44 -11.98
N VAL A 948 55.72 9.51 -11.68
CA VAL A 948 54.72 10.09 -12.60
C VAL A 948 55.32 11.26 -13.38
N GLY A 949 55.08 11.29 -14.68
CA GLY A 949 55.36 12.42 -15.58
C GLY A 949 54.13 12.77 -16.43
N TYR A 950 54.27 13.74 -17.33
CA TYR A 950 53.19 14.30 -18.13
C TYR A 950 53.49 14.21 -19.63
N ILE A 951 52.43 14.06 -20.42
CA ILE A 951 52.46 14.17 -21.87
C ILE A 951 51.34 15.07 -22.35
N VAL A 952 51.55 15.71 -23.49
CA VAL A 952 50.50 16.40 -24.25
C VAL A 952 50.16 15.51 -25.43
N GLU A 953 48.90 15.07 -25.50
CA GLU A 953 48.36 14.30 -26.63
C GLU A 953 47.56 15.23 -27.54
N VAL A 954 47.85 15.19 -28.85
CA VAL A 954 47.04 15.84 -29.88
C VAL A 954 46.39 14.76 -30.75
N ARG A 955 45.06 14.81 -30.84
CA ARG A 955 44.25 13.91 -31.66
C ARG A 955 43.62 14.68 -32.81
N TRP A 956 43.71 14.10 -34.00
CA TRP A 956 42.99 14.60 -35.17
C TRP A 956 41.50 14.36 -35.01
N ILE A 957 40.67 15.30 -35.44
CA ILE A 957 39.22 15.10 -35.53
C ILE A 957 38.88 14.59 -36.93
N ASP A 958 38.17 13.47 -36.99
CA ASP A 958 37.59 12.97 -38.22
C ASP A 958 36.56 13.98 -38.75
N PRO A 959 36.75 14.53 -39.97
CA PRO A 959 35.89 15.58 -40.50
C PRO A 959 34.48 15.09 -40.86
N ASP A 960 34.26 13.80 -41.06
CA ASP A 960 32.97 13.25 -41.42
C ASP A 960 32.15 12.85 -40.18
N THR A 961 32.82 12.43 -39.10
CA THR A 961 32.15 11.97 -37.86
C THR A 961 32.24 12.93 -36.67
N GLY A 962 33.16 13.90 -36.70
CA GLY A 962 33.43 14.82 -35.58
C GLY A 962 34.11 14.15 -34.38
N ALA A 963 34.57 12.90 -34.52
CA ALA A 963 35.18 12.11 -33.45
C ALA A 963 36.70 12.25 -33.43
N ALA A 964 37.30 12.23 -32.23
CA ALA A 964 38.75 12.21 -32.08
C ALA A 964 39.33 10.85 -32.47
N ILE A 965 40.34 10.86 -33.33
CA ILE A 965 40.99 9.65 -33.84
C ILE A 965 41.99 9.10 -32.80
N SER A 966 41.97 7.78 -32.63
CA SER A 966 42.88 7.03 -31.74
C SER A 966 43.71 6.03 -32.56
N PRO A 967 45.03 5.88 -32.32
CA PRO A 967 45.85 6.57 -31.30
C PRO A 967 46.08 8.06 -31.63
N PRO A 968 46.58 8.87 -30.66
CA PRO A 968 46.91 10.28 -30.92
C PRO A 968 47.94 10.43 -32.04
N GLY A 969 47.76 11.46 -32.86
CA GLY A 969 48.66 11.78 -33.96
C GLY A 969 50.00 12.32 -33.47
N ILE A 970 50.00 13.03 -32.33
CA ILE A 970 51.18 13.64 -31.74
C ILE A 970 51.17 13.40 -30.22
N VAL A 971 52.33 13.02 -29.69
CA VAL A 971 52.56 12.85 -28.25
C VAL A 971 53.85 13.57 -27.87
N ILE A 972 53.74 14.59 -27.03
CA ILE A 972 54.87 15.41 -26.56
C ILE A 972 55.16 15.05 -25.11
N ASP A 973 56.43 14.80 -24.78
CA ASP A 973 56.87 14.50 -23.42
C ASP A 973 57.17 15.78 -22.63
N ALA A 974 56.32 16.10 -21.66
CA ALA A 974 56.45 17.28 -20.80
C ALA A 974 57.22 16.97 -19.49
N GLY A 975 57.73 15.75 -19.31
CA GLY A 975 58.50 15.36 -18.13
C GLY A 975 57.70 15.55 -16.84
N THR A 976 58.27 16.23 -15.85
CA THR A 976 57.59 16.53 -14.57
C THR A 976 57.17 17.99 -14.44
N ALA A 977 57.12 18.74 -15.55
CA ALA A 977 56.69 20.13 -15.54
C ALA A 977 55.20 20.28 -15.22
N THR A 978 54.79 21.48 -14.78
CA THR A 978 53.39 21.87 -14.55
C THR A 978 52.83 22.78 -15.66
N SER A 979 53.61 22.97 -16.72
CA SER A 979 53.22 23.79 -17.86
C SER A 979 54.00 23.40 -19.11
N TRP A 980 53.39 23.57 -20.27
CA TRP A 980 54.01 23.41 -21.58
C TRP A 980 53.50 24.50 -22.52
N THR A 981 54.38 25.10 -23.31
CA THR A 981 54.00 26.03 -24.38
C THR A 981 53.95 25.25 -25.68
N LEU A 982 52.77 25.21 -26.28
CA LEU A 982 52.53 24.53 -27.55
C LEU A 982 52.51 25.57 -28.67
N SER A 983 53.40 25.42 -29.65
CA SER A 983 53.49 26.32 -30.78
C SER A 983 52.71 25.76 -31.99
N PRO A 984 52.21 26.61 -32.91
CA PRO A 984 51.52 26.16 -34.12
C PRO A 984 52.31 25.11 -34.93
N GLU A 985 53.64 25.25 -34.99
CA GLU A 985 54.55 24.31 -35.68
C GLU A 985 54.64 22.92 -35.03
N ASP A 986 54.29 22.78 -33.75
CA ASP A 986 54.27 21.48 -33.07
C ASP A 986 53.16 20.57 -33.60
N ILE A 987 52.21 21.13 -34.36
CA ILE A 987 51.09 20.42 -34.99
C ILE A 987 51.18 20.57 -36.52
N PRO A 988 52.06 19.79 -37.18
CA PRO A 988 52.15 19.80 -38.63
C PRO A 988 50.93 19.12 -39.27
N GLU A 989 50.60 19.51 -40.51
CA GLU A 989 49.57 18.84 -41.34
C GLU A 989 49.94 17.38 -41.63
N THR A 990 51.23 17.04 -41.59
CA THR A 990 51.73 15.72 -41.95
C THR A 990 51.19 14.66 -40.97
N GLY A 991 50.36 13.75 -41.48
CA GLY A 991 49.75 12.68 -40.69
C GLY A 991 48.31 12.96 -40.25
N ALA A 992 47.76 14.15 -40.53
CA ALA A 992 46.35 14.43 -40.38
C ALA A 992 45.55 13.86 -41.57
N PRO A 993 44.33 13.30 -41.35
CA PRO A 993 43.43 12.96 -42.43
C PRO A 993 43.08 14.17 -43.32
N ASP A 994 42.80 13.90 -44.60
CA ASP A 994 42.31 14.93 -45.51
C ASP A 994 41.07 15.62 -44.92
N ARG A 995 41.01 16.95 -45.02
CA ARG A 995 39.92 17.81 -44.49
C ARG A 995 39.86 17.96 -42.96
N THR A 996 40.86 17.51 -42.21
CA THR A 996 40.94 17.80 -40.76
C THR A 996 40.96 19.31 -40.51
N ALA A 997 39.96 19.82 -39.80
CA ALA A 997 39.83 21.24 -39.45
C ALA A 997 39.99 21.52 -37.94
N GLU A 998 39.72 20.50 -37.11
CA GLU A 998 39.77 20.59 -35.65
C GLU A 998 40.71 19.53 -35.07
N ILE A 999 41.20 19.80 -33.87
CA ILE A 999 42.04 18.90 -33.06
C ILE A 999 41.55 18.87 -31.62
N ASP A 1000 41.73 17.73 -30.95
CA ASP A 1000 41.56 17.61 -29.50
C ASP A 1000 42.93 17.54 -28.83
N ILE A 1001 43.18 18.44 -27.88
CA ILE A 1001 44.43 18.49 -27.09
C ILE A 1001 44.13 18.09 -25.64
N ALA A 1002 44.87 17.13 -25.09
CA ALA A 1002 44.72 16.71 -23.70
C ALA A 1002 46.07 16.58 -23.00
N VAL A 1003 46.17 17.06 -21.77
CA VAL A 1003 47.32 16.79 -20.89
C VAL A 1003 47.04 15.50 -20.12
N ARG A 1004 47.92 14.50 -20.27
CA ARG A 1004 47.85 13.23 -19.54
C ARG A 1004 49.00 13.13 -18.56
N SER A 1005 48.73 12.57 -17.40
CA SER A 1005 49.74 11.98 -16.54
C SER A 1005 50.06 10.56 -17.02
N ARG A 1006 51.29 10.10 -16.82
CA ARG A 1006 51.73 8.75 -17.13
C ARG A 1006 52.77 8.26 -16.13
N ARG A 1007 52.86 6.94 -15.98
CA ARG A 1007 53.88 6.27 -15.16
C ARG A 1007 54.34 5.00 -15.84
N LEU A 1008 55.53 4.53 -15.48
CA LEU A 1008 56.04 3.25 -15.93
C LEU A 1008 55.65 2.15 -14.95
N VAL A 1009 55.01 1.08 -15.44
CA VAL A 1009 54.62 -0.11 -14.67
C VAL A 1009 54.97 -1.34 -15.48
N ALA A 1010 55.80 -2.23 -14.93
CA ALA A 1010 56.27 -3.45 -15.61
C ALA A 1010 56.77 -3.18 -17.06
N SER A 1011 57.56 -2.11 -17.25
CA SER A 1011 58.08 -1.66 -18.56
C SER A 1011 57.04 -1.17 -19.58
N THR A 1012 55.79 -0.95 -19.16
CA THR A 1012 54.72 -0.37 -19.98
C THR A 1012 54.32 0.99 -19.42
N TRP A 1013 54.15 1.99 -20.30
CA TRP A 1013 53.61 3.29 -19.90
C TRP A 1013 52.10 3.18 -19.70
N LEU A 1014 51.64 3.51 -18.51
CA LEU A 1014 50.21 3.65 -18.19
C LEU A 1014 49.90 5.13 -18.01
N THR A 1015 48.89 5.63 -18.71
CA THR A 1015 48.34 6.97 -18.53
C THR A 1015 47.26 6.98 -17.45
N ASP A 1016 46.86 8.17 -16.99
CA ASP A 1016 45.58 8.34 -16.27
C ASP A 1016 44.41 7.70 -17.04
N ARG A 1017 43.33 7.45 -16.30
CA ARG A 1017 42.10 6.86 -16.81
C ARG A 1017 41.39 7.80 -17.79
N GLU A 1018 41.20 9.05 -17.39
CA GLU A 1018 40.47 10.06 -18.16
C GLU A 1018 41.21 11.40 -18.07
N ALA A 1019 41.16 12.18 -19.14
CA ALA A 1019 41.73 13.52 -19.15
C ALA A 1019 40.77 14.52 -19.79
N ARG A 1020 40.89 15.77 -19.35
CA ARG A 1020 40.16 16.89 -19.93
C ARG A 1020 40.83 17.30 -21.24
N GLY A 1021 40.06 17.28 -22.33
CA GLY A 1021 40.50 17.70 -23.65
C GLY A 1021 39.97 19.08 -24.03
N TYR A 1022 40.67 19.76 -24.94
CA TYR A 1022 40.24 21.01 -25.55
C TYR A 1022 40.12 20.81 -27.06
N ARG A 1023 38.94 21.12 -27.60
CA ARG A 1023 38.72 21.15 -29.04
C ARG A 1023 39.11 22.51 -29.60
N LEU A 1024 40.09 22.53 -30.49
CA LEU A 1024 40.64 23.74 -31.10
C LEU A 1024 40.69 23.60 -32.62
N THR A 1025 40.76 24.73 -33.32
CA THR A 1025 41.04 24.77 -34.75
C THR A 1025 42.47 24.30 -35.02
N ALA A 1026 42.65 23.43 -36.01
CA ALA A 1026 43.98 22.95 -36.41
C ALA A 1026 44.81 24.10 -37.01
N PRO A 1027 46.06 24.35 -36.57
CA PRO A 1027 46.86 25.48 -37.05
C PRO A 1027 47.06 25.52 -38.57
N PHE A 1028 47.19 24.36 -39.21
CA PHE A 1028 47.33 24.23 -40.66
C PHE A 1028 46.01 24.39 -41.45
N ALA A 1029 44.86 24.37 -40.78
CA ALA A 1029 43.56 24.61 -41.42
C ALA A 1029 43.31 26.11 -41.69
N ALA A 1030 44.03 26.99 -40.99
CA ALA A 1030 43.94 28.44 -41.13
C ALA A 1030 44.89 29.00 -42.20
N GLY A 1031 44.64 28.67 -43.48
CA GLY A 1031 45.38 29.20 -44.64
C GLY A 1031 44.47 29.93 -45.64
N TRP A 1032 44.92 31.09 -46.17
CA TRP A 1032 44.18 31.91 -47.16
C TRP A 1032 43.81 31.16 -48.45
N ASP A 1033 44.50 30.07 -48.74
CA ASP A 1033 44.37 29.17 -49.87
C ASP A 1033 43.41 27.99 -49.62
N ARG A 1034 42.87 27.83 -48.41
CA ARG A 1034 41.95 26.73 -48.06
C ARG A 1034 40.62 27.17 -47.42
N GLY A 1035 40.47 28.44 -47.04
CA GLY A 1035 39.28 28.99 -46.38
C GLY A 1035 38.02 29.18 -47.25
N TRP A 1036 38.06 28.92 -48.56
CA TRP A 1036 36.90 29.16 -49.44
C TRP A 1036 35.86 28.03 -49.47
N GLY A 1037 36.10 26.89 -48.81
CA GLY A 1037 35.21 25.72 -48.85
C GLY A 1037 34.62 25.25 -47.52
N PHE A 1038 35.14 25.68 -46.36
CA PHE A 1038 34.75 25.10 -45.05
C PHE A 1038 33.73 25.92 -44.25
N LEU A 1039 33.59 27.22 -44.52
CA LEU A 1039 32.74 28.10 -43.69
C LEU A 1039 31.29 28.26 -44.16
N TRP A 1040 30.90 27.68 -45.30
CA TRP A 1040 29.51 27.72 -45.78
C TRP A 1040 29.11 26.47 -46.56
N GLY A 1041 28.39 25.56 -45.89
CA GLY A 1041 27.36 24.71 -46.50
C GLY A 1041 27.68 23.23 -46.72
N SER A 1042 27.27 22.39 -45.78
CA SER A 1042 26.26 21.34 -46.01
C SER A 1042 25.39 21.18 -44.78
#